data_AF-A0A946CGM6-F1
#
_entry.id   AF-A0A946CGM6-F1
#
_cell.length_a   1.000
_cell.length_b   1.000
_cell.length_c   1.000
_cell.angle_alpha   90.00
_cell.angle_beta   90.00
_cell.angle_gamma   90.00
#
_symmetry.space_group_name_H-M   'P 1'
#
loop_
_entity.id
_entity.type
_entity.pdbx_description
1 polymer ?
#
loop_
_entity_poly.entity_id
_entity_poly.type
_entity_poly.pdbx_seq_one_letter_code
_entity_poly.pdbx_strand_id
1 'polypeptide(L)'
;MKKSLLILFFGTGILSAQTSTFITDGDWLDAANWDTGIVVPDNQNALINANAVVDRNTGTANVDNPTRIEIGSGPGASGSVTVSGGTLSGAHGGGNGIFVGANGGNGTLRVEEGATYRSQGANMQFAVGDFAGGTGFVSVAGVMQIYKFLNVNNGIFEMLPTGKCNLFNSNDPSSIGAEGTLSFVIDGSDVGSLERSNTNGLNLTIDSAATLKINLGGDFELNDSWALMRYSSLSGQFKEGESFTNEQGYTFAVDYGSGNNDAVILTLTSDSERPKISNLIATPAAISAGASSSLTWSASNFDSLTLDPGEVDLTVLTETTVSPTETTTYTLTAVKGAASVSSEVTVVVDELPEINSFTASELLIAPTESTTLAWNVSGADSVRITPELVSFPGGTPAVGNYSISPVATTTITLTATNATGSVNASLEVVVDALEAAIIHLWDPSLPRQTSGAILDSVGGKNFDITGGDLITSLVSDSNNLKAAINRVNLAANTGGDMGLGFPTQDTSFEIWVMPGELNDDYQVIFETGGPSDGTAILMNSFMLRFLHSTGGVNTLDLEVPFTLINPSDFVQILLTLDSENQAVNAYVKGSAGGAISASGTALIGVPNGRASLFTWSGFGGGPDGALGGTGGTAPLGVTSFKGSVGLFKIYDRALTEAEGEEAYLKVADGITESDSDFDGLPDFWETRFFGDLSQGSADNDDNDGLTNLEELFAGSNPTLADSDADGLDDDDE
;
A
#
# COMPACT_ATOMS: atom_id res chain seq x y z
N MET A 1 81.33 -20.06 24.69
CA MET A 1 80.60 -20.56 25.88
C MET A 1 79.46 -19.60 26.20
N LYS A 2 78.20 -19.99 25.96
CA LYS A 2 77.05 -19.46 26.69
C LYS A 2 76.20 -20.68 27.06
N LYS A 3 76.28 -21.07 28.33
CA LYS A 3 75.55 -22.20 28.90
C LYS A 3 74.12 -21.74 29.20
N SER A 4 73.14 -22.48 28.68
CA SER A 4 71.77 -22.50 29.18
C SER A 4 71.77 -22.88 30.66
N LEU A 5 70.95 -22.21 31.46
CA LEU A 5 70.47 -22.76 32.72
C LEU A 5 68.96 -22.52 32.80
N LEU A 6 68.24 -23.62 32.57
CA LEU A 6 66.83 -23.83 32.81
C LEU A 6 66.61 -23.79 34.33
N ILE A 7 65.80 -22.86 34.83
CA ILE A 7 65.29 -22.87 36.20
C ILE A 7 63.79 -23.16 36.10
N LEU A 8 63.41 -24.40 36.40
CA LEU A 8 62.05 -24.78 36.74
C LEU A 8 61.74 -24.21 38.13
N PHE A 9 60.75 -23.33 38.23
CA PHE A 9 60.07 -23.08 39.50
C PHE A 9 58.89 -24.06 39.61
N PHE A 10 59.03 -25.04 40.51
CA PHE A 10 57.89 -25.70 41.12
C PHE A 10 57.25 -24.70 42.09
N GLY A 11 56.30 -23.91 41.59
CA GLY A 11 55.34 -23.23 42.45
C GLY A 11 54.33 -24.26 42.91
N THR A 12 54.23 -24.46 44.23
CA THR A 12 53.13 -25.14 44.89
C THR A 12 51.83 -24.40 44.56
N GLY A 13 51.19 -24.78 43.46
CA GLY A 13 49.83 -24.37 43.15
C GLY A 13 48.90 -25.10 44.12
N ILE A 14 48.39 -24.37 45.09
CA ILE A 14 47.09 -24.70 45.68
C ILE A 14 46.13 -24.75 44.49
N LEU A 15 45.60 -25.92 44.13
CA LEU A 15 44.50 -26.02 43.17
C LEU A 15 43.30 -25.30 43.79
N SER A 16 43.19 -23.98 43.56
CA SER A 16 41.91 -23.30 43.71
C SER A 16 41.01 -23.82 42.60
N ALA A 17 39.76 -24.17 42.90
CA ALA A 17 38.76 -24.44 41.89
C ALA A 17 38.80 -23.31 40.85
N GLN A 18 39.10 -23.65 39.59
CA GLN A 18 39.07 -22.66 38.51
C GLN A 18 37.61 -22.22 38.33
N THR A 19 37.41 -20.92 38.15
CA THR A 19 36.10 -20.32 37.85
C THR A 19 36.10 -19.98 36.37
N SER A 20 35.05 -20.37 35.66
CA SER A 20 34.79 -19.86 34.30
C SER A 20 33.50 -19.05 34.33
N THR A 21 33.52 -17.94 33.62
CA THR A 21 32.45 -16.94 33.60
C THR A 21 31.69 -16.99 32.28
N PHE A 22 30.37 -17.11 32.35
CA PHE A 22 29.49 -16.92 31.21
C PHE A 22 29.27 -15.43 31.00
N ILE A 23 29.74 -14.91 29.87
CA ILE A 23 29.91 -13.46 29.63
C ILE A 23 29.04 -12.91 28.49
N THR A 24 28.42 -13.78 27.70
CA THR A 24 27.61 -13.41 26.54
C THR A 24 26.29 -14.17 26.58
N ASP A 25 25.19 -13.51 26.22
CA ASP A 25 23.88 -14.15 26.15
C ASP A 25 23.85 -15.27 25.09
N GLY A 26 23.29 -16.43 25.43
CA GLY A 26 23.16 -17.53 24.47
C GLY A 26 23.09 -18.93 25.07
N ASP A 27 23.39 -19.93 24.24
CA ASP A 27 23.41 -21.35 24.60
C ASP A 27 24.53 -21.64 25.61
N TRP A 28 24.18 -22.31 26.72
CA TRP A 28 25.09 -22.77 27.76
C TRP A 28 26.24 -23.64 27.20
N LEU A 29 25.94 -24.48 26.20
CA LEU A 29 26.88 -25.43 25.62
C LEU A 29 27.76 -24.83 24.51
N ASP A 30 27.59 -23.55 24.17
CA ASP A 30 28.49 -22.88 23.25
C ASP A 30 29.72 -22.35 24.00
N ALA A 31 30.88 -22.91 23.67
CA ALA A 31 32.16 -22.54 24.25
C ALA A 31 32.50 -21.04 24.04
N ALA A 32 31.96 -20.40 23.00
CA ALA A 32 32.18 -18.98 22.72
C ALA A 32 31.55 -18.05 23.76
N ASN A 33 30.56 -18.52 24.53
CA ASN A 33 29.89 -17.74 25.56
C ASN A 33 30.63 -17.73 26.91
N TRP A 34 31.70 -18.53 27.02
CA TRP A 34 32.55 -18.63 28.21
C TRP A 34 33.85 -17.85 28.05
N ASP A 35 34.26 -17.14 29.09
CA ASP A 35 35.52 -16.36 29.13
C ASP A 35 36.79 -17.19 28.85
N THR A 36 36.76 -18.47 29.20
CA THR A 36 37.86 -19.42 28.94
C THR A 36 37.80 -20.03 27.54
N GLY A 37 36.73 -19.82 26.76
CA GLY A 37 36.50 -20.50 25.49
C GLY A 37 36.22 -21.99 25.65
N ILE A 38 35.82 -22.44 26.84
CA ILE A 38 35.59 -23.84 27.20
C ILE A 38 34.29 -23.91 28.00
N VAL A 39 33.36 -24.79 27.59
CA VAL A 39 32.17 -25.11 28.38
C VAL A 39 32.61 -25.69 29.72
N VAL A 40 32.11 -25.15 30.82
CA VAL A 40 32.59 -25.47 32.17
C VAL A 40 32.70 -26.98 32.42
N PRO A 41 33.92 -27.50 32.69
CA PRO A 41 34.13 -28.91 33.00
C PRO A 41 33.85 -29.22 34.49
N ASP A 42 33.90 -30.50 34.85
CA ASP A 42 33.79 -30.96 36.25
C ASP A 42 34.87 -30.33 37.15
N ASN A 43 34.51 -30.12 38.41
CA ASN A 43 35.33 -29.48 39.45
C ASN A 43 35.65 -27.99 39.24
N GLN A 44 34.88 -27.31 38.39
CA GLN A 44 34.92 -25.86 38.25
C GLN A 44 33.64 -25.15 38.69
N ASN A 45 33.81 -23.90 39.11
CA ASN A 45 32.70 -23.01 39.39
C ASN A 45 32.26 -22.33 38.08
N ALA A 46 30.98 -22.45 37.75
CA ALA A 46 30.32 -21.68 36.71
C ALA A 46 29.76 -20.39 37.31
N LEU A 47 30.26 -19.24 36.84
CA LEU A 47 29.77 -17.91 37.20
C LEU A 47 28.93 -17.35 36.05
N ILE A 48 27.64 -17.12 36.25
CA ILE A 48 26.70 -16.69 35.21
C ILE A 48 26.26 -15.25 35.47
N ASN A 49 26.87 -14.29 34.77
CA ASN A 49 26.55 -12.86 34.86
C ASN A 49 26.01 -12.31 33.52
N ALA A 50 25.35 -13.18 32.75
CA ALA A 50 24.67 -12.92 31.49
C ALA A 50 23.43 -13.85 31.39
N ASN A 51 22.73 -13.88 30.24
CA ASN A 51 21.56 -14.73 30.04
C ASN A 51 21.92 -16.06 29.36
N ALA A 52 21.89 -17.15 30.12
CA ALA A 52 22.17 -18.49 29.60
C ALA A 52 20.89 -19.30 29.34
N VAL A 53 20.83 -20.01 28.22
CA VAL A 53 19.75 -20.93 27.87
C VAL A 53 20.27 -22.38 27.88
N VAL A 54 19.51 -23.27 28.51
CA VAL A 54 19.74 -24.72 28.51
C VAL A 54 18.54 -25.41 27.87
N ASP A 55 18.68 -25.86 26.62
CA ASP A 55 17.62 -26.50 25.83
C ASP A 55 17.78 -28.04 25.74
N ARG A 56 18.91 -28.57 26.25
CA ARG A 56 19.27 -29.98 26.23
C ARG A 56 20.10 -30.34 27.47
N ASN A 57 20.35 -31.65 27.68
CA ASN A 57 21.16 -32.11 28.79
C ASN A 57 22.56 -31.49 28.76
N THR A 58 22.97 -30.80 29.83
CA THR A 58 24.29 -30.15 29.93
C THR A 58 25.44 -31.14 30.04
N GLY A 59 25.15 -32.41 30.30
CA GLY A 59 26.13 -33.49 30.42
C GLY A 59 25.50 -34.87 30.28
N THR A 60 26.29 -35.85 29.85
CA THR A 60 25.86 -37.26 29.74
C THR A 60 26.32 -38.11 30.94
N ALA A 61 27.34 -37.64 31.66
CA ALA A 61 27.84 -38.21 32.91
C ALA A 61 27.96 -37.14 34.01
N ASN A 62 28.12 -37.56 35.26
CA ASN A 62 28.30 -36.63 36.38
C ASN A 62 29.56 -35.75 36.23
N VAL A 63 30.60 -36.26 35.55
CA VAL A 63 31.88 -35.58 35.28
C VAL A 63 31.83 -34.53 34.17
N ASP A 64 30.64 -34.22 33.65
CA ASP A 64 30.44 -33.20 32.62
C ASP A 64 29.83 -31.92 33.22
N ASN A 65 29.64 -31.83 34.55
CA ASN A 65 28.85 -30.79 35.18
C ASN A 65 29.67 -29.91 36.15
N PRO A 66 29.41 -28.60 36.20
CA PRO A 66 30.08 -27.66 37.11
C PRO A 66 29.92 -28.09 38.58
N THR A 67 30.95 -27.96 39.41
CA THR A 67 30.84 -28.19 40.87
C THR A 67 30.13 -27.12 41.65
N ARG A 68 29.91 -25.97 41.01
CA ARG A 68 29.12 -24.90 41.60
C ARG A 68 28.58 -24.03 40.49
N ILE A 69 27.34 -23.61 40.61
CA ILE A 69 26.75 -22.62 39.72
C ILE A 69 26.38 -21.41 40.56
N GLU A 70 26.94 -20.25 40.22
CA GLU A 70 26.50 -18.96 40.75
C GLU A 70 25.81 -18.17 39.63
N ILE A 71 24.58 -17.74 39.85
CA ILE A 71 23.83 -16.93 38.90
C ILE A 71 23.69 -15.53 39.50
N GLY A 72 24.18 -14.51 38.79
CA GLY A 72 24.19 -13.13 39.25
C GLY A 72 25.03 -13.00 40.52
N SER A 73 26.34 -13.16 40.39
CA SER A 73 27.26 -13.14 41.54
C SER A 73 28.25 -11.99 41.50
N GLY A 74 28.30 -11.27 42.62
CA GLY A 74 29.10 -10.08 42.84
C GLY A 74 28.26 -8.79 42.88
N PRO A 75 28.73 -7.72 43.57
CA PRO A 75 27.98 -6.48 43.69
C PRO A 75 27.68 -5.84 42.32
N GLY A 76 26.40 -5.59 42.05
CA GLY A 76 25.93 -5.01 40.78
C GLY A 76 25.93 -5.99 39.59
N ALA A 77 26.34 -7.26 39.79
CA ALA A 77 26.21 -8.29 38.78
C ALA A 77 24.77 -8.76 38.67
N SER A 78 24.33 -9.04 37.44
CA SER A 78 23.04 -9.67 37.16
C SER A 78 23.23 -10.85 36.22
N GLY A 79 22.50 -11.93 36.42
CA GLY A 79 22.57 -13.09 35.54
C GLY A 79 21.27 -13.87 35.54
N SER A 80 21.02 -14.58 34.45
CA SER A 80 19.86 -15.47 34.36
C SER A 80 20.22 -16.81 33.71
N VAL A 81 19.53 -17.86 34.15
CA VAL A 81 19.55 -19.17 33.51
C VAL A 81 18.12 -19.59 33.25
N THR A 82 17.80 -19.91 31.99
CA THR A 82 16.53 -20.54 31.61
C THR A 82 16.80 -21.95 31.15
N VAL A 83 16.24 -22.93 31.87
CA VAL A 83 16.22 -24.33 31.46
C VAL A 83 14.91 -24.57 30.72
N SER A 84 14.98 -24.47 29.39
CA SER A 84 13.85 -24.63 28.47
C SER A 84 13.67 -26.05 27.94
N GLY A 85 14.69 -26.89 28.10
CA GLY A 85 14.64 -28.30 27.71
C GLY A 85 15.77 -29.13 28.30
N GLY A 86 15.56 -30.45 28.37
CA GLY A 86 16.56 -31.37 28.91
C GLY A 86 16.81 -31.20 30.42
N THR A 87 18.01 -31.58 30.87
CA THR A 87 18.42 -31.55 32.28
C THR A 87 19.66 -30.70 32.51
N LEU A 88 19.53 -29.60 33.26
CA LEU A 88 20.66 -28.88 33.85
C LEU A 88 21.07 -29.60 35.15
N SER A 89 22.29 -30.15 35.18
CA SER A 89 22.81 -30.83 36.36
C SER A 89 23.86 -30.00 37.08
N GLY A 90 23.67 -29.77 38.39
CA GLY A 90 24.66 -29.11 39.25
C GLY A 90 25.45 -30.11 40.11
N ALA A 91 26.76 -30.11 39.92
CA ALA A 91 27.82 -30.32 40.92
C ALA A 91 28.06 -31.66 41.62
N HIS A 92 29.23 -32.28 41.32
CA HIS A 92 29.69 -33.55 41.88
C HIS A 92 30.84 -33.46 42.94
N GLY A 93 31.33 -32.29 43.36
CA GLY A 93 32.49 -32.17 44.29
C GLY A 93 32.80 -30.78 44.90
N GLY A 94 33.08 -30.73 46.23
CA GLY A 94 33.58 -29.59 47.03
C GLY A 94 33.06 -28.15 46.76
N GLY A 95 31.98 -27.72 47.45
CA GLY A 95 31.42 -26.34 47.37
C GLY A 95 30.02 -26.28 46.75
N ASN A 96 29.26 -27.35 46.92
CA ASN A 96 28.41 -27.88 45.88
C ASN A 96 27.03 -27.25 45.78
N GLY A 97 26.57 -27.03 44.55
CA GLY A 97 25.17 -26.74 44.24
C GLY A 97 25.00 -25.46 43.44
N ILE A 98 23.83 -24.86 43.56
CA ILE A 98 23.44 -23.67 42.79
C ILE A 98 23.08 -22.55 43.74
N PHE A 99 23.56 -21.35 43.42
CA PHE A 99 23.40 -20.14 44.21
C PHE A 99 22.86 -19.06 43.29
N VAL A 100 21.62 -18.66 43.51
CA VAL A 100 20.91 -17.68 42.68
C VAL A 100 20.88 -16.36 43.44
N GLY A 101 21.56 -15.33 42.93
CA GLY A 101 21.75 -14.06 43.62
C GLY A 101 22.78 -14.17 44.73
N ALA A 102 24.04 -14.39 44.37
CA ALA A 102 25.12 -14.66 45.32
C ALA A 102 26.10 -13.47 45.44
N ASN A 103 26.82 -13.41 46.55
CA ASN A 103 27.80 -12.40 46.91
C ASN A 103 27.33 -10.95 46.65
N GLY A 104 26.07 -10.63 46.96
CA GLY A 104 25.50 -9.29 46.72
C GLY A 104 25.01 -9.00 45.28
N GLY A 105 24.92 -10.02 44.42
CA GLY A 105 24.41 -9.90 43.04
C GLY A 105 22.93 -10.27 42.89
N ASN A 106 22.40 -10.12 41.67
CA ASN A 106 20.99 -10.40 41.35
C ASN A 106 20.86 -11.57 40.36
N GLY A 107 20.32 -12.70 40.80
CA GLY A 107 20.24 -13.92 40.00
C GLY A 107 18.81 -14.33 39.67
N THR A 108 18.61 -14.91 38.49
CA THR A 108 17.34 -15.53 38.10
C THR A 108 17.55 -16.95 37.56
N LEU A 109 16.78 -17.93 38.05
CA LEU A 109 16.70 -19.27 37.48
C LEU A 109 15.25 -19.60 37.09
N ARG A 110 15.03 -20.00 35.85
CA ARG A 110 13.73 -20.51 35.38
C ARG A 110 13.88 -21.96 34.94
N VAL A 111 12.99 -22.83 35.41
CA VAL A 111 12.87 -24.21 34.94
C VAL A 111 11.50 -24.36 34.29
N GLU A 112 11.48 -24.35 32.97
CA GLU A 112 10.25 -24.38 32.18
C GLU A 112 9.61 -25.76 32.17
N GLU A 113 8.35 -25.83 31.75
CA GLU A 113 7.62 -27.08 31.64
C GLU A 113 8.35 -28.07 30.72
N GLY A 114 8.40 -29.35 31.11
CA GLY A 114 9.15 -30.38 30.38
C GLY A 114 10.67 -30.37 30.60
N ALA A 115 11.23 -29.35 31.25
CA ALA A 115 12.64 -29.29 31.61
C ALA A 115 12.91 -29.81 33.03
N THR A 116 14.18 -30.13 33.33
CA THR A 116 14.61 -30.59 34.65
C THR A 116 15.85 -29.83 35.14
N TYR A 117 15.82 -29.34 36.37
CA TYR A 117 17.04 -29.06 37.12
C TYR A 117 17.31 -30.19 38.10
N ARG A 118 18.56 -30.65 38.18
CA ARG A 118 18.98 -31.70 39.09
C ARG A 118 20.25 -31.33 39.84
N SER A 119 20.18 -31.40 41.16
CA SER A 119 21.38 -31.41 42.02
C SER A 119 21.57 -32.82 42.59
N GLN A 120 22.74 -33.46 42.42
CA GLN A 120 23.06 -34.76 43.08
C GLN A 120 24.44 -34.80 43.78
N GLY A 121 24.48 -35.05 45.10
CA GLY A 121 25.71 -35.04 45.89
C GLY A 121 25.49 -34.93 47.40
N ALA A 122 26.49 -35.31 48.20
CA ALA A 122 26.32 -35.41 49.67
C ALA A 122 26.17 -34.05 50.38
N ASN A 123 26.81 -32.99 49.86
CA ASN A 123 26.95 -31.69 50.52
C ASN A 123 26.42 -30.54 49.66
N MET A 124 25.35 -30.75 48.88
CA MET A 124 24.86 -29.72 47.97
C MET A 124 23.81 -28.82 48.56
N GLN A 125 23.82 -27.58 48.11
CA GLN A 125 22.85 -26.57 48.48
C GLN A 125 22.23 -25.95 47.23
N PHE A 126 20.91 -25.82 47.24
CA PHE A 126 20.18 -24.90 46.39
C PHE A 126 19.92 -23.65 47.22
N ALA A 127 20.61 -22.55 46.92
CA ALA A 127 20.51 -21.30 47.65
C ALA A 127 19.83 -20.22 46.78
N VAL A 128 18.86 -19.53 47.37
CA VAL A 128 18.17 -18.39 46.74
C VAL A 128 18.40 -17.15 47.59
N GLY A 129 19.13 -16.19 47.03
CA GLY A 129 19.67 -15.05 47.75
C GLY A 129 20.73 -15.44 48.78
N ASP A 130 21.32 -14.44 49.41
CA ASP A 130 22.28 -14.63 50.49
C ASP A 130 22.27 -13.51 51.53
N PHE A 131 23.07 -13.68 52.59
CA PHE A 131 23.22 -12.72 53.67
C PHE A 131 24.16 -11.55 53.34
N ALA A 132 24.78 -11.55 52.15
CA ALA A 132 25.61 -10.44 51.68
C ALA A 132 24.79 -9.40 50.90
N GLY A 133 23.46 -9.56 50.85
CA GLY A 133 22.52 -8.68 50.15
C GLY A 133 22.20 -9.12 48.72
N GLY A 134 22.62 -10.32 48.31
CA GLY A 134 22.30 -10.87 47.00
C GLY A 134 20.82 -11.26 46.93
N THR A 135 20.18 -10.92 45.81
CA THR A 135 18.75 -11.18 45.56
C THR A 135 18.58 -12.31 44.55
N GLY A 136 17.89 -13.37 44.93
CA GLY A 136 17.61 -14.51 44.05
C GLY A 136 16.14 -14.59 43.65
N PHE A 137 15.85 -14.90 42.38
CA PHE A 137 14.53 -15.30 41.92
C PHE A 137 14.59 -16.66 41.23
N VAL A 138 13.78 -17.61 41.67
CA VAL A 138 13.66 -18.94 41.07
C VAL A 138 12.21 -19.21 40.74
N SER A 139 11.92 -19.65 39.51
CA SER A 139 10.58 -20.05 39.09
C SER A 139 10.59 -21.42 38.44
N VAL A 140 9.64 -22.29 38.83
CA VAL A 140 9.62 -23.71 38.46
C VAL A 140 8.25 -24.11 37.89
N ALA A 141 8.18 -24.35 36.58
CA ALA A 141 7.09 -25.04 35.88
C ALA A 141 7.44 -26.50 35.54
N GLY A 142 8.73 -26.81 35.34
CA GLY A 142 9.21 -28.17 35.12
C GLY A 142 9.46 -28.95 36.40
N VAL A 143 10.51 -29.77 36.39
CA VAL A 143 10.90 -30.60 37.54
C VAL A 143 12.20 -30.07 38.16
N MET A 144 12.17 -29.75 39.44
CA MET A 144 13.35 -29.40 40.23
C MET A 144 13.69 -30.52 41.22
N GLN A 145 14.87 -31.12 41.09
CA GLN A 145 15.33 -32.22 41.92
C GLN A 145 16.43 -31.74 42.88
N ILE A 146 16.06 -31.50 44.14
CA ILE A 146 16.96 -31.03 45.20
C ILE A 146 17.26 -32.19 46.15
N TYR A 147 18.45 -32.80 46.04
CA TYR A 147 18.77 -33.98 46.84
C TYR A 147 19.04 -33.69 48.32
N LYS A 148 19.46 -32.47 48.65
CA LYS A 148 19.97 -32.11 49.98
C LYS A 148 19.27 -30.91 50.60
N PHE A 149 19.74 -29.69 50.33
CA PHE A 149 19.29 -28.51 51.05
C PHE A 149 18.68 -27.49 50.10
N LEU A 150 17.46 -27.06 50.38
CA LEU A 150 16.89 -25.82 49.87
C LEU A 150 17.06 -24.74 50.94
N ASN A 151 17.73 -23.64 50.61
CA ASN A 151 17.93 -22.52 51.50
C ASN A 151 17.49 -21.23 50.81
N VAL A 152 16.38 -20.66 51.26
CA VAL A 152 15.82 -19.41 50.72
C VAL A 152 16.09 -18.31 51.74
N ASN A 153 17.01 -17.40 51.41
CA ASN A 153 17.39 -16.27 52.27
C ASN A 153 16.83 -14.99 51.67
N ASN A 154 17.62 -14.03 51.20
CA ASN A 154 17.09 -12.82 50.58
C ASN A 154 16.62 -13.06 49.13
N GLY A 155 15.54 -13.84 48.94
CA GLY A 155 15.06 -14.19 47.61
C GLY A 155 13.75 -14.96 47.57
N ILE A 156 13.28 -15.22 46.34
CA ILE A 156 11.98 -15.80 46.05
C ILE A 156 12.16 -17.15 45.37
N PHE A 157 11.58 -18.20 45.95
CA PHE A 157 11.46 -19.52 45.35
C PHE A 157 10.00 -19.78 44.98
N GLU A 158 9.71 -19.74 43.67
CA GLU A 158 8.38 -19.79 43.11
C GLU A 158 8.07 -21.13 42.42
N MET A 159 6.92 -21.68 42.77
CA MET A 159 6.34 -22.86 42.15
C MET A 159 5.17 -22.43 41.26
N LEU A 160 5.28 -22.72 39.96
CA LEU A 160 4.19 -22.53 38.99
C LEU A 160 3.23 -23.73 39.05
N PRO A 161 2.01 -23.66 38.45
CA PRO A 161 0.97 -24.69 38.64
C PRO A 161 1.40 -26.12 38.28
N THR A 162 2.25 -26.26 37.26
CA THR A 162 2.79 -27.55 36.79
C THR A 162 4.08 -27.96 37.50
N GLY A 163 4.67 -27.05 38.28
CA GLY A 163 5.99 -27.18 38.89
C GLY A 163 6.07 -28.27 39.94
N LYS A 164 7.15 -29.06 39.89
CA LYS A 164 7.41 -30.08 40.91
C LYS A 164 8.81 -29.97 41.48
N CYS A 165 8.93 -29.71 42.78
CA CYS A 165 10.20 -29.75 43.50
C CYS A 165 10.26 -31.01 44.36
N ASN A 166 11.24 -31.90 44.13
CA ASN A 166 11.33 -33.18 44.84
C ASN A 166 12.78 -33.63 45.09
N LEU A 167 12.95 -34.91 45.43
CA LEU A 167 14.21 -35.62 45.69
C LEU A 167 14.96 -35.25 46.96
N PHE A 168 14.34 -34.46 47.84
CA PHE A 168 14.86 -34.22 49.17
C PHE A 168 15.12 -35.56 49.89
N ASN A 169 16.36 -35.75 50.36
CA ASN A 169 16.84 -36.98 50.99
C ASN A 169 17.97 -36.67 51.99
N SER A 170 17.74 -35.69 52.85
CA SER A 170 18.66 -35.29 53.91
C SER A 170 17.96 -35.24 55.25
N ASN A 171 18.65 -35.71 56.30
CA ASN A 171 18.14 -35.61 57.66
C ASN A 171 18.29 -34.20 58.24
N ASP A 172 19.25 -33.41 57.73
CA ASP A 172 19.40 -32.02 58.15
C ASP A 172 18.39 -31.14 57.39
N PRO A 173 17.78 -30.14 58.05
CA PRO A 173 16.68 -29.39 57.48
C PRO A 173 17.14 -28.39 56.40
N SER A 174 16.33 -28.29 55.35
CA SER A 174 16.23 -27.11 54.49
C SER A 174 15.72 -25.92 55.29
N SER A 175 15.94 -24.70 54.82
CA SER A 175 15.56 -23.49 55.56
C SER A 175 14.95 -22.40 54.68
N ILE A 176 13.92 -21.74 55.22
CA ILE A 176 13.41 -20.45 54.72
C ILE A 176 13.73 -19.41 55.78
N GLY A 177 14.66 -18.50 55.47
CA GLY A 177 15.14 -17.46 56.37
C GLY A 177 14.17 -16.28 56.46
N ALA A 178 14.48 -15.35 57.38
CA ALA A 178 13.63 -14.19 57.69
C ALA A 178 13.29 -13.30 56.49
N GLU A 179 14.19 -13.18 55.49
CA GLU A 179 13.96 -12.39 54.27
C GLU A 179 13.53 -13.27 53.08
N GLY A 180 13.28 -14.56 53.32
CA GLY A 180 12.97 -15.56 52.31
C GLY A 180 11.50 -15.62 51.97
N THR A 181 11.23 -15.79 50.68
CA THR A 181 9.88 -15.92 50.15
C THR A 181 9.70 -17.28 49.48
N LEU A 182 8.73 -18.06 49.95
CA LEU A 182 8.14 -19.13 49.14
C LEU A 182 6.94 -18.57 48.39
N SER A 183 6.89 -18.75 47.07
CA SER A 183 5.81 -18.29 46.20
C SER A 183 5.13 -19.49 45.54
N PHE A 184 3.80 -19.50 45.51
CA PHE A 184 3.03 -20.48 44.75
C PHE A 184 2.06 -19.76 43.83
N VAL A 185 2.07 -20.14 42.56
CA VAL A 185 1.05 -19.77 41.58
C VAL A 185 0.06 -20.93 41.50
N ILE A 186 -1.22 -20.63 41.71
CA ILE A 186 -2.32 -21.59 41.68
C ILE A 186 -3.22 -21.21 40.51
N ASP A 187 -3.55 -22.18 39.66
CA ASP A 187 -4.47 -22.00 38.53
C ASP A 187 -5.63 -23.01 38.63
N GLY A 188 -6.80 -22.55 39.07
CA GLY A 188 -7.91 -23.43 39.43
C GLY A 188 -7.51 -24.53 40.43
N SER A 189 -7.53 -25.80 40.00
CA SER A 189 -7.09 -26.93 40.83
C SER A 189 -5.58 -27.16 40.84
N ASP A 190 -4.85 -26.57 39.91
CA ASP A 190 -3.44 -26.87 39.67
C ASP A 190 -2.54 -26.00 40.53
N VAL A 191 -1.59 -26.65 41.22
CA VAL A 191 -0.65 -26.00 42.14
C VAL A 191 0.67 -26.76 42.13
N GLY A 192 1.77 -26.02 42.01
CA GLY A 192 3.08 -26.61 42.14
C GLY A 192 3.33 -27.11 43.56
N SER A 193 4.25 -28.06 43.74
CA SER A 193 4.44 -28.73 45.03
C SER A 193 5.91 -28.93 45.42
N LEU A 194 6.19 -28.81 46.72
CA LEU A 194 7.43 -29.30 47.34
C LEU A 194 7.16 -30.68 47.96
N GLU A 195 7.84 -31.70 47.44
CA GLU A 195 7.52 -33.10 47.68
C GLU A 195 8.68 -33.85 48.33
N ARG A 196 8.47 -34.39 49.53
CA ARG A 196 9.40 -35.37 50.12
C ARG A 196 9.54 -36.59 49.20
N SER A 197 10.74 -37.14 49.10
CA SER A 197 10.97 -38.33 48.26
C SER A 197 10.96 -39.66 49.00
N ASN A 198 10.98 -39.62 50.33
CA ASN A 198 10.81 -40.76 51.21
C ASN A 198 10.45 -40.28 52.62
N THR A 199 10.44 -41.17 53.61
CA THR A 199 10.10 -40.88 55.02
C THR A 199 11.03 -39.90 55.71
N ASN A 200 12.21 -39.61 55.15
CA ASN A 200 13.22 -38.68 55.70
C ASN A 200 13.50 -37.52 54.73
N GLY A 201 12.64 -37.33 53.73
CA GLY A 201 13.01 -36.61 52.52
C GLY A 201 13.15 -35.11 52.72
N LEU A 202 12.03 -34.43 52.99
CA LEU A 202 11.97 -32.97 53.14
C LEU A 202 11.82 -32.61 54.63
N ASN A 203 12.92 -32.26 55.27
CA ASN A 203 12.92 -31.65 56.59
C ASN A 203 13.06 -30.14 56.41
N LEU A 204 12.17 -29.32 56.95
CA LEU A 204 12.12 -27.88 56.68
C LEU A 204 12.00 -27.07 57.97
N THR A 205 12.79 -26.00 58.07
CA THR A 205 12.68 -24.97 59.10
C THR A 205 12.25 -23.65 58.47
N ILE A 206 11.19 -23.03 58.99
CA ILE A 206 10.66 -21.74 58.52
C ILE A 206 10.88 -20.70 59.60
N ASP A 207 11.59 -19.62 59.26
CA ASP A 207 11.67 -18.44 60.13
C ASP A 207 10.30 -17.74 60.21
N SER A 208 9.92 -17.27 61.40
CA SER A 208 8.65 -16.58 61.59
C SER A 208 8.48 -15.29 60.79
N ALA A 209 9.59 -14.65 60.38
CA ALA A 209 9.57 -13.44 59.54
C ALA A 209 9.55 -13.76 58.03
N ALA A 210 9.74 -15.02 57.63
CA ALA A 210 9.68 -15.43 56.24
C ALA A 210 8.32 -15.13 55.60
N THR A 211 8.30 -15.04 54.28
CA THR A 211 7.13 -14.72 53.45
C THR A 211 6.57 -15.92 52.70
N LEU A 212 5.25 -16.08 52.69
CA LEU A 212 4.51 -17.01 51.83
C LEU A 212 3.63 -16.23 50.85
N LYS A 213 4.10 -16.07 49.61
CA LYS A 213 3.37 -15.39 48.54
C LYS A 213 2.45 -16.38 47.82
N ILE A 214 1.20 -16.00 47.59
CA ILE A 214 0.24 -16.80 46.82
C ILE A 214 -0.30 -15.95 45.67
N ASN A 215 -0.09 -16.40 44.43
CA ASN A 215 -0.68 -15.82 43.24
C ASN A 215 -1.77 -16.75 42.74
N LEU A 216 -2.95 -16.21 42.47
CA LEU A 216 -4.11 -16.95 42.01
C LEU A 216 -4.41 -16.58 40.54
N GLY A 217 -4.53 -17.57 39.67
CA GLY A 217 -5.01 -17.48 38.28
C GLY A 217 -6.23 -18.39 38.07
N GLY A 218 -7.15 -18.03 37.17
CA GLY A 218 -8.34 -18.84 36.92
C GLY A 218 -9.46 -18.69 37.96
N ASP A 219 -10.40 -19.63 37.96
CA ASP A 219 -11.62 -19.62 38.76
C ASP A 219 -11.46 -20.41 40.07
N PHE A 220 -12.05 -19.91 41.16
CA PHE A 220 -11.95 -20.49 42.51
C PHE A 220 -13.27 -20.43 43.26
N GLU A 221 -13.52 -21.43 44.11
CA GLU A 221 -14.65 -21.49 45.02
C GLU A 221 -14.21 -21.42 46.49
N LEU A 222 -15.09 -20.89 47.34
CA LEU A 222 -14.87 -20.88 48.78
C LEU A 222 -14.65 -22.31 49.30
N ASN A 223 -13.62 -22.49 50.12
CA ASN A 223 -13.13 -23.77 50.64
C ASN A 223 -12.36 -24.64 49.64
N ASP A 224 -12.03 -24.14 48.45
CA ASP A 224 -11.00 -24.78 47.63
C ASP A 224 -9.71 -24.90 48.43
N SER A 225 -9.04 -26.04 48.24
CA SER A 225 -7.89 -26.42 49.07
C SER A 225 -6.76 -27.04 48.25
N TRP A 226 -5.52 -26.66 48.57
CA TRP A 226 -4.32 -27.02 47.82
C TRP A 226 -3.21 -27.52 48.75
N ALA A 227 -2.55 -28.61 48.36
CA ALA A 227 -1.39 -29.11 49.08
C ALA A 227 -0.10 -28.46 48.53
N LEU A 228 0.41 -27.46 49.24
CA LEU A 228 1.60 -26.72 48.81
C LEU A 228 2.89 -27.54 49.02
N MET A 229 2.94 -28.27 50.12
CA MET A 229 4.13 -29.00 50.54
C MET A 229 3.77 -30.33 51.20
N ARG A 230 4.53 -31.38 50.92
CA ARG A 230 4.51 -32.66 51.66
C ARG A 230 5.87 -32.90 52.28
N TYR A 231 5.94 -32.83 53.61
CA TYR A 231 7.21 -32.81 54.34
C TYR A 231 7.38 -34.06 55.22
N SER A 232 8.60 -34.31 55.68
CA SER A 232 8.96 -35.34 56.66
C SER A 232 8.99 -34.78 58.08
N SER A 233 9.63 -33.63 58.27
CA SER A 233 9.47 -32.81 59.48
C SER A 233 9.38 -31.33 59.10
N LEU A 234 8.61 -30.56 59.88
CA LEU A 234 8.42 -29.13 59.70
C LEU A 234 8.54 -28.45 61.07
N SER A 235 9.34 -27.40 61.13
CA SER A 235 9.50 -26.56 62.32
C SER A 235 9.34 -25.09 61.94
N GLY A 236 8.54 -24.36 62.71
CA GLY A 236 8.20 -22.96 62.41
C GLY A 236 6.99 -22.83 61.47
N GLN A 237 6.53 -21.60 61.29
CA GLN A 237 5.37 -21.23 60.49
C GLN A 237 5.55 -19.81 59.96
N PHE A 238 4.87 -19.47 58.85
CA PHE A 238 4.82 -18.10 58.36
C PHE A 238 3.92 -17.25 59.27
N LYS A 239 4.20 -15.95 59.39
CA LYS A 239 3.38 -15.03 60.19
C LYS A 239 2.07 -14.67 59.46
N GLU A 240 0.95 -15.05 60.04
CA GLU A 240 -0.37 -14.69 59.52
C GLU A 240 -0.53 -13.15 59.41
N GLY A 241 -0.97 -12.66 58.25
CA GLY A 241 -1.32 -11.26 58.00
C GLY A 241 -0.21 -10.30 57.55
N GLU A 242 1.08 -10.64 57.73
CA GLU A 242 2.21 -9.87 57.14
C GLU A 242 2.92 -10.61 56.01
N SER A 243 2.89 -11.95 56.03
CA SER A 243 3.54 -12.81 55.05
C SER A 243 2.58 -13.60 54.15
N PHE A 244 1.35 -13.10 53.98
CA PHE A 244 0.44 -13.54 52.92
C PHE A 244 0.07 -12.34 52.05
N THR A 245 0.75 -12.19 50.92
CA THR A 245 0.30 -11.27 49.87
C THR A 245 -0.28 -12.12 48.77
N ASN A 246 -1.60 -12.23 48.70
CA ASN A 246 -2.19 -12.27 47.37
C ASN A 246 -2.40 -10.84 46.93
N GLU A 247 -1.88 -10.49 45.76
CA GLU A 247 -2.12 -9.18 45.17
C GLU A 247 -3.61 -8.94 44.94
N GLN A 248 -4.38 -10.02 44.93
CA GLN A 248 -5.81 -10.02 44.79
C GLN A 248 -6.56 -9.87 46.12
N GLY A 249 -6.01 -9.89 47.33
CA GLY A 249 -6.77 -9.63 48.57
C GLY A 249 -7.72 -10.73 49.09
N TYR A 250 -7.53 -12.01 48.73
CA TYR A 250 -8.23 -13.13 49.38
C TYR A 250 -7.64 -13.46 50.75
N THR A 251 -8.39 -14.15 51.60
CA THR A 251 -7.83 -14.74 52.83
C THR A 251 -7.76 -16.25 52.70
N PHE A 252 -6.72 -16.82 53.29
CA PHE A 252 -6.55 -18.27 53.37
C PHE A 252 -6.42 -18.72 54.81
N ALA A 253 -6.84 -19.95 55.10
CA ALA A 253 -6.37 -20.70 56.26
C ALA A 253 -5.21 -21.60 55.81
N VAL A 254 -4.14 -21.63 56.61
CA VAL A 254 -3.04 -22.56 56.40
C VAL A 254 -3.06 -23.61 57.50
N ASP A 255 -3.22 -24.86 57.11
CA ASP A 255 -2.99 -26.01 57.97
C ASP A 255 -1.56 -26.50 57.76
N TYR A 256 -0.71 -26.30 58.75
CA TYR A 256 0.69 -26.75 58.72
C TYR A 256 0.85 -28.25 59.03
N GLY A 257 -0.24 -28.97 59.31
CA GLY A 257 -0.19 -30.36 59.75
C GLY A 257 0.10 -30.50 61.24
N SER A 258 0.03 -31.73 61.75
CA SER A 258 0.02 -32.02 63.19
C SER A 258 1.22 -32.85 63.68
N GLY A 259 2.16 -33.18 62.79
CA GLY A 259 3.30 -34.01 63.16
C GLY A 259 4.27 -34.28 62.02
N ASN A 260 4.95 -35.43 62.10
CA ASN A 260 5.89 -35.87 61.07
C ASN A 260 5.14 -36.53 59.91
N ASN A 261 5.74 -36.42 58.72
CA ASN A 261 5.18 -36.97 57.50
C ASN A 261 3.79 -36.40 57.12
N ASP A 262 3.58 -35.10 57.30
CA ASP A 262 2.33 -34.41 56.96
C ASP A 262 2.44 -33.53 55.71
N ALA A 263 1.41 -32.74 55.45
CA ALA A 263 1.35 -31.73 54.38
C ALA A 263 0.98 -30.35 54.93
N VAL A 264 1.42 -29.31 54.21
CA VAL A 264 0.91 -27.95 54.40
C VAL A 264 -0.21 -27.73 53.40
N ILE A 265 -1.43 -27.52 53.91
CA ILE A 265 -2.64 -27.31 53.11
C ILE A 265 -3.08 -25.85 53.20
N LEU A 266 -3.31 -25.23 52.06
CA LEU A 266 -3.90 -23.90 51.93
C LEU A 266 -5.39 -24.06 51.62
N THR A 267 -6.28 -23.38 52.35
CA THR A 267 -7.73 -23.39 52.09
C THR A 267 -8.24 -21.96 51.90
N LEU A 268 -9.00 -21.68 50.84
CA LEU A 268 -9.63 -20.38 50.60
C LEU A 268 -10.80 -20.14 51.56
N THR A 269 -10.78 -19.03 52.32
CA THR A 269 -11.73 -18.82 53.44
C THR A 269 -12.68 -17.61 53.35
N SER A 270 -12.61 -16.76 52.32
CA SER A 270 -13.49 -15.56 52.22
C SER A 270 -13.92 -15.17 50.79
N ASP A 271 -15.23 -14.90 50.60
CA ASP A 271 -15.82 -14.23 49.42
C ASP A 271 -16.87 -13.12 49.73
N SER A 272 -17.37 -13.01 50.97
CA SER A 272 -18.60 -12.25 51.29
C SER A 272 -18.44 -10.73 51.32
N GLU A 273 -17.22 -10.22 51.49
CA GLU A 273 -16.93 -8.79 51.73
C GLU A 273 -16.30 -8.09 50.52
N ARG A 274 -16.12 -8.78 49.39
CA ARG A 274 -15.36 -8.29 48.24
C ARG A 274 -16.20 -7.70 47.11
N PRO A 275 -15.63 -6.75 46.35
CA PRO A 275 -16.26 -6.24 45.15
C PRO A 275 -16.37 -7.36 44.11
N LYS A 276 -17.50 -7.41 43.41
CA LYS A 276 -17.78 -8.36 42.33
C LYS A 276 -18.17 -7.57 41.09
N ILE A 277 -17.61 -7.92 39.93
CA ILE A 277 -18.03 -7.43 38.61
C ILE A 277 -18.53 -8.65 37.83
N SER A 278 -19.64 -8.50 37.13
CA SER A 278 -20.26 -9.52 36.28
C SER A 278 -20.91 -8.84 35.08
N ASN A 279 -20.99 -9.55 33.95
CA ASN A 279 -21.66 -9.08 32.73
C ASN A 279 -21.10 -7.76 32.17
N LEU A 280 -19.78 -7.54 32.19
CA LEU A 280 -19.19 -6.42 31.44
C LEU A 280 -19.28 -6.73 29.94
N ILE A 281 -20.12 -5.97 29.22
CA ILE A 281 -20.44 -6.22 27.80
C ILE A 281 -20.37 -4.89 27.03
N ALA A 282 -19.76 -4.93 25.84
CA ALA A 282 -19.78 -3.85 24.86
C ALA A 282 -20.86 -4.09 23.80
N THR A 283 -21.67 -3.08 23.48
CA THR A 283 -22.72 -3.21 22.47
C THR A 283 -22.83 -1.93 21.62
N PRO A 284 -22.54 -2.00 20.30
CA PRO A 284 -21.97 -3.15 19.59
C PRO A 284 -20.51 -3.41 20.01
N ALA A 285 -20.06 -4.67 19.94
CA ALA A 285 -18.69 -5.05 20.29
C ALA A 285 -17.65 -4.62 19.23
N ALA A 286 -18.10 -4.30 18.01
CA ALA A 286 -17.32 -3.73 16.93
C ALA A 286 -17.97 -2.44 16.44
N ILE A 287 -17.15 -1.41 16.16
CA ILE A 287 -17.56 -0.09 15.71
C ILE A 287 -16.59 0.45 14.66
N SER A 288 -17.02 1.45 13.89
CA SER A 288 -16.12 2.29 13.10
C SER A 288 -15.29 3.21 13.99
N ALA A 289 -14.12 3.64 13.51
CA ALA A 289 -13.27 4.58 14.25
C ALA A 289 -14.03 5.85 14.69
N GLY A 290 -14.06 6.10 16.00
CA GLY A 290 -14.75 7.23 16.61
C GLY A 290 -16.27 7.10 16.72
N ALA A 291 -16.87 5.99 16.25
CA ALA A 291 -18.27 5.69 16.53
C ALA A 291 -18.45 5.22 17.99
N SER A 292 -19.69 5.16 18.47
CA SER A 292 -19.99 4.88 19.89
C SER A 292 -20.30 3.42 20.17
N SER A 293 -19.72 2.84 21.22
CA SER A 293 -20.14 1.58 21.84
C SER A 293 -20.62 1.82 23.27
N SER A 294 -21.69 1.13 23.68
CA SER A 294 -22.18 1.17 25.05
C SER A 294 -21.56 0.04 25.86
N LEU A 295 -20.86 0.38 26.94
CA LEU A 295 -20.38 -0.56 27.94
C LEU A 295 -21.44 -0.70 29.04
N THR A 296 -21.84 -1.91 29.36
CA THR A 296 -22.81 -2.21 30.44
C THR A 296 -22.21 -3.24 31.39
N TRP A 297 -22.52 -3.16 32.68
CA TRP A 297 -22.02 -4.11 33.69
C TRP A 297 -22.99 -4.27 34.86
N SER A 298 -22.77 -5.32 35.64
CA SER A 298 -23.33 -5.49 36.98
C SER A 298 -22.19 -5.60 37.98
N ALA A 299 -22.14 -4.72 38.96
CA ALA A 299 -21.13 -4.77 40.02
C ALA A 299 -21.79 -4.69 41.40
N SER A 300 -21.15 -5.25 42.42
CA SER A 300 -21.64 -5.20 43.80
C SER A 300 -20.50 -5.12 44.81
N ASN A 301 -20.80 -4.64 46.02
CA ASN A 301 -19.90 -4.68 47.17
C ASN A 301 -18.56 -3.96 46.96
N PHE A 302 -18.60 -2.78 46.35
CA PHE A 302 -17.47 -1.88 46.09
C PHE A 302 -17.71 -0.50 46.71
N ASP A 303 -16.63 0.20 47.06
CA ASP A 303 -16.58 1.61 47.45
C ASP A 303 -16.39 2.53 46.23
N SER A 304 -15.61 2.09 45.23
CA SER A 304 -15.41 2.81 43.97
C SER A 304 -15.38 1.87 42.76
N LEU A 305 -15.72 2.42 41.61
CA LEU A 305 -15.68 1.74 40.31
C LEU A 305 -15.03 2.68 39.29
N THR A 306 -13.97 2.26 38.62
CA THR A 306 -13.25 3.07 37.62
C THR A 306 -13.07 2.32 36.31
N LEU A 307 -13.00 3.05 35.20
CA LEU A 307 -12.74 2.50 33.86
C LEU A 307 -11.46 3.11 33.29
N ASP A 308 -10.57 2.25 32.84
CA ASP A 308 -9.36 2.61 32.08
C ASP A 308 -9.51 2.11 30.63
N PRO A 309 -9.00 2.80 29.58
CA PRO A 309 -8.24 4.05 29.60
C PRO A 309 -9.03 5.27 30.10
N GLY A 310 -8.36 6.13 30.87
CA GLY A 310 -8.84 7.49 31.21
C GLY A 310 -9.29 7.68 32.66
N GLU A 311 -9.11 6.68 33.53
CA GLU A 311 -9.47 6.70 34.96
C GLU A 311 -10.86 7.30 35.23
N VAL A 312 -11.86 6.92 34.43
CA VAL A 312 -13.21 7.46 34.54
C VAL A 312 -13.90 6.86 35.77
N ASP A 313 -14.40 7.69 36.69
CA ASP A 313 -15.19 7.25 37.84
C ASP A 313 -16.62 6.88 37.41
N LEU A 314 -16.99 5.62 37.61
CA LEU A 314 -18.26 5.01 37.25
C LEU A 314 -19.01 4.47 38.48
N THR A 315 -18.62 4.85 39.69
CA THR A 315 -19.12 4.30 40.96
C THR A 315 -20.65 4.27 41.09
N VAL A 316 -21.35 5.22 40.48
CA VAL A 316 -22.82 5.35 40.55
C VAL A 316 -23.52 4.90 39.26
N LEU A 317 -22.78 4.41 38.28
CA LEU A 317 -23.27 4.05 36.96
C LEU A 317 -23.30 2.54 36.77
N THR A 318 -24.18 2.09 35.89
CA THR A 318 -24.26 0.69 35.41
C THR A 318 -24.00 0.57 33.92
N GLU A 319 -23.82 1.71 33.24
CA GLU A 319 -23.50 1.83 31.83
C GLU A 319 -22.68 3.10 31.57
N THR A 320 -21.87 3.09 30.51
CA THR A 320 -21.22 4.27 29.94
C THR A 320 -21.04 4.11 28.44
N THR A 321 -20.85 5.21 27.72
CA THR A 321 -20.58 5.19 26.28
C THR A 321 -19.13 5.56 26.01
N VAL A 322 -18.49 4.83 25.10
CA VAL A 322 -17.11 5.06 24.67
C VAL A 322 -17.06 5.24 23.15
N SER A 323 -16.05 5.96 22.66
CA SER A 323 -15.87 6.21 21.22
C SER A 323 -14.40 6.17 20.81
N PRO A 324 -13.74 5.01 20.95
CA PRO A 324 -12.34 4.88 20.59
C PRO A 324 -12.10 4.99 19.07
N THR A 325 -10.92 5.47 18.70
CA THR A 325 -10.48 5.57 17.29
C THR A 325 -9.61 4.39 16.84
N GLU A 326 -9.14 3.57 17.79
CA GLU A 326 -8.38 2.34 17.57
C GLU A 326 -8.95 1.23 18.46
N THR A 327 -8.72 -0.04 18.11
CA THR A 327 -9.21 -1.18 18.91
C THR A 327 -8.71 -1.03 20.35
N THR A 328 -9.65 -0.85 21.28
CA THR A 328 -9.34 -0.47 22.66
C THR A 328 -9.91 -1.49 23.62
N THR A 329 -9.07 -2.04 24.49
CA THR A 329 -9.49 -2.83 25.64
C THR A 329 -9.75 -1.89 26.81
N TYR A 330 -10.96 -1.97 27.36
CA TYR A 330 -11.38 -1.25 28.54
C TYR A 330 -11.32 -2.15 29.75
N THR A 331 -10.70 -1.67 30.83
CA THR A 331 -10.57 -2.39 32.10
C THR A 331 -11.42 -1.69 33.16
N LEU A 332 -12.52 -2.33 33.56
CA LEU A 332 -13.38 -1.88 34.65
C LEU A 332 -12.85 -2.44 35.98
N THR A 333 -12.54 -1.57 36.93
CA THR A 333 -11.95 -1.92 38.23
C THR A 333 -12.87 -1.48 39.37
N ALA A 334 -13.27 -2.43 40.20
CA ALA A 334 -14.07 -2.21 41.41
C ALA A 334 -13.19 -2.38 42.65
N VAL A 335 -13.24 -1.42 43.58
CA VAL A 335 -12.41 -1.40 44.80
C VAL A 335 -13.29 -1.31 46.04
N LYS A 336 -12.99 -2.11 47.08
CA LYS A 336 -13.55 -1.97 48.43
C LYS A 336 -12.44 -2.06 49.47
N GLY A 337 -12.18 -0.98 50.20
CA GLY A 337 -11.03 -0.90 51.12
C GLY A 337 -9.71 -1.23 50.41
N ALA A 338 -9.04 -2.31 50.83
CA ALA A 338 -7.78 -2.79 50.23
C ALA A 338 -7.98 -3.84 49.11
N ALA A 339 -9.21 -4.29 48.86
CA ALA A 339 -9.51 -5.31 47.86
C ALA A 339 -9.95 -4.67 46.53
N SER A 340 -9.41 -5.16 45.42
CA SER A 340 -9.86 -4.80 44.08
C SER A 340 -10.22 -6.03 43.25
N VAL A 341 -11.07 -5.85 42.25
CA VAL A 341 -11.33 -6.81 41.17
C VAL A 341 -11.45 -6.03 39.87
N SER A 342 -10.94 -6.60 38.78
CA SER A 342 -11.02 -5.99 37.45
C SER A 342 -11.66 -6.94 36.45
N SER A 343 -12.33 -6.38 35.45
CA SER A 343 -12.91 -7.11 34.32
C SER A 343 -12.64 -6.32 33.06
N GLU A 344 -12.31 -7.00 31.97
CA GLU A 344 -11.94 -6.36 30.71
C GLU A 344 -12.99 -6.60 29.62
N VAL A 345 -13.14 -5.64 28.73
CA VAL A 345 -13.93 -5.76 27.50
C VAL A 345 -13.23 -5.02 26.37
N THR A 346 -13.11 -5.67 25.21
CA THR A 346 -12.52 -5.07 24.02
C THR A 346 -13.61 -4.52 23.12
N VAL A 347 -13.50 -3.24 22.76
CA VAL A 347 -14.26 -2.65 21.66
C VAL A 347 -13.35 -2.69 20.44
N VAL A 348 -13.71 -3.53 19.47
CA VAL A 348 -13.00 -3.63 18.20
C VAL A 348 -13.34 -2.39 17.38
N VAL A 349 -12.32 -1.67 16.95
CA VAL A 349 -12.48 -0.61 15.97
C VAL A 349 -12.05 -1.18 14.63
N ASP A 350 -13.03 -1.42 13.77
CA ASP A 350 -12.77 -1.82 12.39
C ASP A 350 -12.42 -0.56 11.60
N GLU A 351 -11.27 -0.60 10.92
CA GLU A 351 -10.80 0.49 10.08
C GLU A 351 -11.57 0.51 8.74
N LEU A 352 -11.61 1.66 8.08
CA LEU A 352 -12.01 1.70 6.67
C LEU A 352 -11.00 0.88 5.84
N PRO A 353 -11.40 0.33 4.69
CA PRO A 353 -10.45 -0.32 3.81
C PRO A 353 -9.42 0.69 3.29
N GLU A 354 -8.24 0.21 2.92
CA GLU A 354 -7.15 1.04 2.41
C GLU A 354 -6.82 0.67 0.96
N ILE A 355 -6.74 1.67 0.08
CA ILE A 355 -6.27 1.52 -1.30
C ILE A 355 -4.78 1.86 -1.32
N ASN A 356 -3.94 0.83 -1.19
CA ASN A 356 -2.47 0.98 -1.18
C ASN A 356 -1.93 1.50 -2.51
N SER A 357 -2.55 1.11 -3.62
CA SER A 357 -2.21 1.59 -4.95
C SER A 357 -3.39 1.42 -5.93
N PHE A 358 -3.57 2.38 -6.83
CA PHE A 358 -4.43 2.26 -8.00
C PHE A 358 -3.80 3.02 -9.17
N THR A 359 -3.37 2.30 -10.20
CA THR A 359 -2.57 2.83 -11.32
C THR A 359 -3.02 2.26 -12.66
N ALA A 360 -2.70 2.95 -13.75
CA ALA A 360 -2.79 2.43 -15.12
C ALA A 360 -1.39 2.40 -15.74
N SER A 361 -1.12 1.46 -16.66
CA SER A 361 0.16 1.40 -17.38
C SER A 361 0.36 2.61 -18.29
N GLU A 362 -0.72 3.07 -18.92
CA GLU A 362 -0.80 4.28 -19.73
C GLU A 362 -2.07 5.07 -19.35
N LEU A 363 -1.97 6.41 -19.27
CA LEU A 363 -3.10 7.30 -18.97
C LEU A 363 -3.65 8.01 -20.22
N LEU A 364 -2.96 7.85 -21.36
CA LEU A 364 -3.37 8.34 -22.68
C LEU A 364 -3.26 7.17 -23.64
N ILE A 365 -4.37 6.84 -24.33
CA ILE A 365 -4.42 5.74 -25.29
C ILE A 365 -5.18 6.18 -26.56
N ALA A 366 -4.89 5.51 -27.68
CA ALA A 366 -5.74 5.60 -28.86
C ALA A 366 -7.08 4.88 -28.62
N PRO A 367 -8.14 5.24 -29.35
CA PRO A 367 -9.28 4.35 -29.51
C PRO A 367 -8.82 2.94 -29.89
N THR A 368 -9.43 1.91 -29.32
CA THR A 368 -9.08 0.47 -29.45
C THR A 368 -7.79 -0.01 -28.75
N GLU A 369 -6.91 0.90 -28.28
CA GLU A 369 -5.79 0.50 -27.45
C GLU A 369 -6.23 0.05 -26.07
N SER A 370 -5.35 -0.68 -25.37
CA SER A 370 -5.63 -1.15 -24.02
C SER A 370 -4.61 -0.62 -23.03
N THR A 371 -5.08 -0.20 -21.86
CA THR A 371 -4.22 0.09 -20.71
C THR A 371 -4.49 -0.93 -19.61
N THR A 372 -3.44 -1.35 -18.90
CA THR A 372 -3.57 -2.29 -17.78
C THR A 372 -3.76 -1.51 -16.48
N LEU A 373 -4.94 -1.63 -15.89
CA LEU A 373 -5.17 -1.22 -14.51
C LEU A 373 -4.46 -2.19 -13.56
N ALA A 374 -3.86 -1.66 -12.50
CA ALA A 374 -3.31 -2.43 -11.39
C ALA A 374 -3.73 -1.81 -10.06
N TRP A 375 -4.15 -2.65 -9.11
CA TRP A 375 -4.60 -2.21 -7.80
C TRP A 375 -4.18 -3.15 -6.68
N ASN A 376 -4.08 -2.59 -5.48
CA ASN A 376 -3.81 -3.31 -4.25
C ASN A 376 -4.61 -2.67 -3.12
N VAL A 377 -5.53 -3.44 -2.53
CA VAL A 377 -6.44 -3.02 -1.48
C VAL A 377 -6.29 -3.93 -0.26
N SER A 378 -6.24 -3.34 0.94
CA SER A 378 -6.25 -4.03 2.23
C SER A 378 -7.55 -3.76 3.00
N GLY A 379 -8.00 -4.73 3.80
CA GLY A 379 -9.12 -4.54 4.73
C GLY A 379 -10.52 -4.39 4.10
N ALA A 380 -10.69 -4.69 2.81
CA ALA A 380 -11.97 -4.61 2.12
C ALA A 380 -12.69 -5.95 2.05
N ASP A 381 -14.00 -5.96 2.32
CA ASP A 381 -14.88 -7.11 2.07
C ASP A 381 -15.29 -7.20 0.59
N SER A 382 -15.32 -6.06 -0.10
CA SER A 382 -15.62 -5.97 -1.53
C SER A 382 -14.85 -4.84 -2.20
N VAL A 383 -14.50 -5.04 -3.46
CA VAL A 383 -13.89 -4.03 -4.34
C VAL A 383 -14.76 -3.92 -5.58
N ARG A 384 -14.92 -2.69 -6.07
CA ARG A 384 -15.64 -2.38 -7.31
C ARG A 384 -14.86 -1.36 -8.13
N ILE A 385 -14.84 -1.55 -9.45
CA ILE A 385 -14.32 -0.56 -10.40
C ILE A 385 -15.52 -0.02 -11.20
N THR A 386 -15.62 1.30 -11.32
CA THR A 386 -16.70 2.00 -12.04
C THR A 386 -16.08 2.95 -13.08
N PRO A 387 -16.61 3.04 -14.32
CA PRO A 387 -17.70 2.22 -14.88
C PRO A 387 -17.31 0.73 -14.93
N GLU A 388 -18.29 -0.16 -15.14
CA GLU A 388 -18.11 -1.63 -15.19
C GLU A 388 -17.36 -2.06 -16.46
N LEU A 389 -16.10 -1.64 -16.56
CA LEU A 389 -15.14 -2.02 -17.61
C LEU A 389 -14.48 -3.37 -17.33
N VAL A 390 -14.72 -3.93 -16.14
CA VAL A 390 -14.01 -5.08 -15.58
C VAL A 390 -15.03 -6.03 -14.98
N SER A 391 -15.04 -7.28 -15.46
CA SER A 391 -15.93 -8.32 -14.94
C SER A 391 -15.13 -9.53 -14.48
N PHE A 392 -15.34 -9.93 -13.24
CA PHE A 392 -14.71 -11.09 -12.62
C PHE A 392 -15.78 -12.06 -12.13
N PRO A 393 -15.69 -13.36 -12.46
CA PRO A 393 -16.51 -14.39 -11.83
C PRO A 393 -16.26 -14.40 -10.32
N GLY A 394 -17.22 -13.89 -9.54
CA GLY A 394 -17.10 -13.80 -8.07
C GLY A 394 -16.75 -12.42 -7.51
N GLY A 395 -16.70 -11.36 -8.33
CA GLY A 395 -16.41 -9.98 -7.92
C GLY A 395 -14.94 -9.60 -8.07
N THR A 396 -14.64 -8.30 -8.01
CA THR A 396 -13.27 -7.78 -8.20
C THR A 396 -12.37 -8.19 -7.04
N PRO A 397 -11.21 -8.84 -7.28
CA PRO A 397 -10.29 -9.23 -6.22
C PRO A 397 -9.62 -8.01 -5.56
N ALA A 398 -9.19 -8.15 -4.30
CA ALA A 398 -8.53 -7.07 -3.55
C ALA A 398 -7.16 -6.67 -4.12
N VAL A 399 -6.45 -7.61 -4.76
CA VAL A 399 -5.21 -7.36 -5.50
C VAL A 399 -5.40 -7.92 -6.90
N GLY A 400 -5.13 -7.11 -7.91
CA GLY A 400 -5.36 -7.51 -9.29
C GLY A 400 -4.72 -6.57 -10.31
N ASN A 401 -4.67 -7.07 -11.53
CA ASN A 401 -4.45 -6.27 -12.72
C ASN A 401 -5.43 -6.72 -13.80
N TYR A 402 -5.82 -5.81 -14.69
CA TYR A 402 -6.72 -6.11 -15.79
C TYR A 402 -6.55 -5.10 -16.93
N SER A 403 -6.55 -5.60 -18.18
CA SER A 403 -6.47 -4.74 -19.36
C SER A 403 -7.85 -4.24 -19.76
N ILE A 404 -8.00 -2.93 -19.91
CA ILE A 404 -9.23 -2.28 -20.35
C ILE A 404 -8.97 -1.47 -21.62
N SER A 405 -10.00 -1.30 -22.44
CA SER A 405 -9.98 -0.50 -23.67
C SER A 405 -11.14 0.49 -23.67
N PRO A 406 -11.09 1.55 -22.84
CA PRO A 406 -12.14 2.57 -22.86
C PRO A 406 -12.19 3.23 -24.24
N VAL A 407 -13.40 3.47 -24.75
CA VAL A 407 -13.65 4.04 -26.10
C VAL A 407 -13.73 5.57 -26.09
N ALA A 408 -13.84 6.18 -24.92
CA ALA A 408 -13.82 7.62 -24.70
C ALA A 408 -13.08 7.94 -23.41
N THR A 409 -12.64 9.19 -23.25
CA THR A 409 -11.99 9.65 -22.02
C THR A 409 -12.86 9.30 -20.81
N THR A 410 -12.34 8.41 -19.95
CA THR A 410 -13.11 7.78 -18.88
C THR A 410 -12.40 8.00 -17.55
N THR A 411 -13.09 8.63 -16.60
CA THR A 411 -12.69 8.59 -15.20
C THR A 411 -13.08 7.24 -14.60
N ILE A 412 -12.09 6.51 -14.12
CA ILE A 412 -12.24 5.19 -13.53
C ILE A 412 -12.08 5.32 -12.02
N THR A 413 -13.07 4.87 -11.27
CA THR A 413 -13.08 4.91 -9.80
C THR A 413 -13.02 3.49 -9.23
N LEU A 414 -12.00 3.23 -8.42
CA LEU A 414 -11.90 2.06 -7.55
C LEU A 414 -12.56 2.39 -6.20
N THR A 415 -13.58 1.62 -5.82
CA THR A 415 -14.28 1.69 -4.53
C THR A 415 -13.97 0.44 -3.73
N ALA A 416 -13.36 0.59 -2.56
CA ALA A 416 -13.16 -0.49 -1.60
C ALA A 416 -14.15 -0.33 -0.45
N THR A 417 -14.84 -1.40 -0.05
CA THR A 417 -15.88 -1.36 0.99
C THR A 417 -15.71 -2.52 1.97
N ASN A 418 -15.86 -2.25 3.25
CA ASN A 418 -16.06 -3.25 4.29
C ASN A 418 -17.27 -2.89 5.18
N ALA A 419 -17.52 -3.67 6.23
CA ALA A 419 -18.58 -3.40 7.19
C ALA A 419 -18.57 -1.99 7.82
N THR A 420 -17.39 -1.35 7.86
CA THR A 420 -17.18 0.01 8.42
C THR A 420 -17.61 1.11 7.45
N GLY A 421 -17.37 0.92 6.15
CA GLY A 421 -17.67 1.92 5.12
C GLY A 421 -16.82 1.75 3.87
N SER A 422 -16.72 2.82 3.06
CA SER A 422 -16.06 2.79 1.75
C SER A 422 -15.03 3.89 1.56
N VAL A 423 -13.97 3.57 0.81
CA VAL A 423 -12.98 4.55 0.30
C VAL A 423 -12.87 4.45 -1.21
N ASN A 424 -12.53 5.57 -1.86
CA ASN A 424 -12.44 5.67 -3.31
C ASN A 424 -11.09 6.20 -3.75
N ALA A 425 -10.59 5.69 -4.87
CA ALA A 425 -9.49 6.26 -5.65
C ALA A 425 -9.92 6.39 -7.10
N SER A 426 -9.52 7.43 -7.81
CA SER A 426 -9.86 7.62 -9.23
C SER A 426 -8.63 7.93 -10.06
N LEU A 427 -8.64 7.46 -11.30
CA LEU A 427 -7.70 7.82 -12.35
C LEU A 427 -8.48 8.12 -13.64
N GLU A 428 -7.96 8.99 -14.48
CA GLU A 428 -8.58 9.34 -15.76
C GLU A 428 -7.73 8.73 -16.88
N VAL A 429 -8.35 7.90 -17.71
CA VAL A 429 -7.75 7.40 -18.95
C VAL A 429 -8.30 8.25 -20.08
N VAL A 430 -7.45 9.06 -20.68
CA VAL A 430 -7.78 9.90 -21.82
C VAL A 430 -7.73 9.05 -23.08
N VAL A 431 -8.80 9.09 -23.87
CA VAL A 431 -8.90 8.44 -25.17
C VAL A 431 -8.96 9.55 -26.20
N ASP A 432 -7.85 9.76 -26.89
CA ASP A 432 -7.70 10.82 -27.89
C ASP A 432 -7.08 10.23 -29.15
N ALA A 433 -7.90 10.08 -30.19
CA ALA A 433 -7.50 9.53 -31.48
C ALA A 433 -6.38 10.35 -32.13
N LEU A 434 -6.38 11.67 -31.94
CA LEU A 434 -5.38 12.54 -32.53
C LEU A 434 -4.06 12.48 -31.76
N GLU A 435 -4.11 12.55 -30.42
CA GLU A 435 -2.92 12.50 -29.59
C GLU A 435 -2.21 11.14 -29.72
N ALA A 436 -2.97 10.05 -29.85
CA ALA A 436 -2.44 8.72 -30.07
C ALA A 436 -2.04 8.42 -31.52
N ALA A 437 -2.74 8.96 -32.53
CA ALA A 437 -2.30 8.88 -33.93
C ALA A 437 -0.99 9.67 -34.16
N ILE A 438 -0.80 10.80 -33.47
CA ILE A 438 0.46 11.56 -33.48
C ILE A 438 1.61 10.75 -32.85
N ILE A 439 1.34 9.95 -31.81
CA ILE A 439 2.31 9.04 -31.18
C ILE A 439 2.64 7.85 -32.10
N HIS A 440 1.66 7.29 -32.82
CA HIS A 440 1.84 6.12 -33.70
C HIS A 440 2.39 6.43 -35.11
N LEU A 441 2.25 7.66 -35.61
CA LEU A 441 2.84 8.11 -36.90
C LEU A 441 4.28 8.61 -36.79
N TRP A 442 4.82 8.72 -35.56
CA TRP A 442 6.22 9.05 -35.33
C TRP A 442 7.09 7.78 -35.29
N ASP A 443 7.65 7.43 -36.45
CA ASP A 443 8.71 6.43 -36.55
C ASP A 443 10.06 7.15 -36.72
N PRO A 444 10.87 7.29 -35.65
CA PRO A 444 12.18 7.96 -35.74
C PRO A 444 13.16 7.24 -36.68
N SER A 445 12.83 6.05 -37.19
CA SER A 445 13.61 5.32 -38.19
C SER A 445 13.33 5.73 -39.64
N LEU A 446 12.24 6.47 -39.92
CA LEU A 446 11.93 6.98 -41.25
C LEU A 446 12.74 8.27 -41.56
N PRO A 447 13.38 8.38 -42.74
CA PRO A 447 14.23 9.52 -43.06
C PRO A 447 13.44 10.83 -43.16
N ARG A 448 13.90 11.85 -42.42
CA ARG A 448 13.47 13.27 -42.46
C ARG A 448 12.18 13.63 -41.69
N GLN A 449 11.73 12.82 -40.74
CA GLN A 449 10.76 13.30 -39.73
C GLN A 449 11.47 14.25 -38.73
N THR A 450 11.00 15.50 -38.60
CA THR A 450 11.49 16.47 -37.60
C THR A 450 10.35 16.93 -36.69
N SER A 451 10.47 16.71 -35.38
CA SER A 451 9.61 17.32 -34.36
C SER A 451 9.97 18.80 -34.15
N GLY A 452 8.98 19.69 -33.99
CA GLY A 452 9.20 21.12 -33.79
C GLY A 452 8.01 21.81 -33.11
N ALA A 453 8.30 22.60 -32.07
CA ALA A 453 7.41 23.60 -31.51
C ALA A 453 7.52 24.92 -32.28
N ILE A 454 6.47 25.72 -32.22
CA ILE A 454 6.47 27.12 -32.65
C ILE A 454 6.92 27.97 -31.46
N LEU A 455 7.95 28.81 -31.64
CA LEU A 455 8.32 29.87 -30.71
C LEU A 455 8.36 31.24 -31.41
N ASP A 456 7.56 32.14 -30.84
CA ASP A 456 7.38 33.56 -31.14
C ASP A 456 8.65 34.38 -30.83
N SER A 457 9.07 35.22 -31.78
CA SER A 457 9.80 36.45 -31.44
C SER A 457 9.28 37.69 -32.20
N VAL A 458 8.20 38.27 -31.66
CA VAL A 458 7.87 39.70 -31.54
C VAL A 458 7.78 40.53 -32.84
N GLY A 459 6.59 41.08 -33.13
CA GLY A 459 6.48 42.32 -33.93
C GLY A 459 6.75 42.21 -35.43
N GLY A 460 6.61 41.03 -36.03
CA GLY A 460 6.83 40.85 -37.47
C GLY A 460 6.56 39.42 -37.88
N LYS A 461 5.28 39.14 -38.20
CA LYS A 461 4.74 37.85 -38.64
C LYS A 461 5.65 37.19 -39.69
N ASN A 462 6.16 35.97 -39.45
CA ASN A 462 6.52 34.92 -40.44
C ASN A 462 6.98 33.61 -39.78
N PHE A 463 6.83 32.50 -40.52
CA PHE A 463 7.00 31.09 -40.15
C PHE A 463 8.48 30.63 -40.13
N ASP A 464 8.93 29.93 -39.06
CA ASP A 464 10.25 29.27 -38.97
C ASP A 464 10.14 27.91 -38.22
N ILE A 465 10.86 26.88 -38.67
CA ILE A 465 10.87 25.53 -38.08
C ILE A 465 12.23 25.26 -37.46
N THR A 466 12.38 25.48 -36.15
CA THR A 466 13.42 24.82 -35.34
C THR A 466 13.02 24.68 -33.86
N GLY A 467 13.06 23.45 -33.32
CA GLY A 467 13.13 23.16 -31.87
C GLY A 467 11.84 22.58 -31.26
N GLY A 468 11.88 21.31 -30.83
CA GLY A 468 10.74 20.54 -30.35
C GLY A 468 10.25 20.87 -28.93
N ASP A 469 8.94 20.77 -28.75
CA ASP A 469 8.22 20.30 -27.55
C ASP A 469 6.70 20.18 -27.85
N LEU A 470 6.07 19.12 -27.34
CA LEU A 470 4.64 18.78 -27.50
C LEU A 470 3.83 19.46 -26.38
N ILE A 471 2.70 20.11 -26.69
CA ILE A 471 1.80 20.74 -25.69
C ILE A 471 0.36 20.33 -26.06
N THR A 472 -0.58 20.21 -25.11
CA THR A 472 -1.84 19.45 -25.30
C THR A 472 -3.16 20.22 -25.05
N SER A 473 -3.17 21.56 -24.92
CA SER A 473 -4.42 22.36 -24.93
C SER A 473 -4.30 23.72 -25.64
N LEU A 474 -5.41 24.27 -26.17
CA LEU A 474 -5.54 25.64 -26.69
C LEU A 474 -6.65 26.36 -25.94
N VAL A 475 -6.30 27.37 -25.13
CA VAL A 475 -7.25 28.32 -24.55
C VAL A 475 -7.02 29.64 -25.27
N SER A 476 -8.08 30.23 -25.83
CA SER A 476 -8.18 31.51 -26.57
C SER A 476 -6.91 32.37 -26.71
N ASP A 477 -6.65 32.84 -27.92
CA ASP A 477 -5.57 33.78 -28.29
C ASP A 477 -4.14 33.24 -28.07
N SER A 478 -3.97 31.93 -28.07
CA SER A 478 -2.68 31.25 -27.88
C SER A 478 -1.87 31.14 -29.18
N ASN A 479 -0.65 31.70 -29.18
CA ASN A 479 0.31 31.76 -30.31
C ASN A 479 1.06 30.44 -30.64
N ASN A 480 0.57 29.28 -30.20
CA ASN A 480 1.25 27.98 -30.37
C ASN A 480 0.40 27.01 -31.19
N LEU A 481 0.75 26.82 -32.46
CA LEU A 481 0.16 25.80 -33.35
C LEU A 481 0.67 24.40 -32.97
N LYS A 482 -0.19 23.39 -33.08
CA LYS A 482 0.15 21.98 -32.89
C LYS A 482 -0.40 21.19 -34.07
N ALA A 483 0.46 20.75 -34.96
CA ALA A 483 0.11 19.88 -36.08
C ALA A 483 1.33 19.01 -36.42
N ALA A 484 1.11 17.74 -36.76
CA ALA A 484 2.16 16.93 -37.40
C ALA A 484 2.42 17.50 -38.81
N ILE A 485 3.67 17.83 -39.12
CA ILE A 485 4.07 18.32 -40.45
C ILE A 485 4.93 17.25 -41.13
N ASN A 486 4.43 16.68 -42.22
CA ASN A 486 5.16 15.71 -43.04
C ASN A 486 5.52 16.33 -44.41
N ARG A 487 6.77 16.14 -44.86
CA ARG A 487 7.28 16.65 -46.15
C ARG A 487 7.75 15.49 -47.02
N VAL A 488 7.16 15.36 -48.22
CA VAL A 488 7.55 14.34 -49.20
C VAL A 488 8.50 14.96 -50.25
N ASN A 489 9.68 14.38 -50.44
CA ASN A 489 10.59 14.54 -51.61
C ASN A 489 11.18 15.92 -52.02
N LEU A 490 11.38 16.88 -51.12
CA LEU A 490 12.00 18.17 -51.54
C LEU A 490 13.52 18.14 -51.74
N ALA A 491 13.95 18.56 -52.93
CA ALA A 491 15.33 18.78 -53.35
C ALA A 491 15.52 20.13 -54.08
N ALA A 492 15.16 21.27 -53.47
CA ALA A 492 15.56 22.58 -54.00
C ALA A 492 15.51 23.70 -52.94
N ASN A 493 16.49 24.61 -52.98
CA ASN A 493 16.47 25.87 -52.25
C ASN A 493 15.41 26.79 -52.88
N THR A 494 14.35 27.14 -52.14
CA THR A 494 13.43 28.22 -52.53
C THR A 494 13.89 29.54 -51.90
N GLY A 495 13.92 30.62 -52.69
CA GLY A 495 14.65 31.85 -52.38
C GLY A 495 13.90 32.86 -51.50
N GLY A 496 14.66 33.65 -50.73
CA GLY A 496 14.25 34.94 -50.16
C GLY A 496 13.78 34.92 -48.71
N ASP A 497 14.74 34.99 -47.78
CA ASP A 497 14.65 35.24 -46.33
C ASP A 497 13.34 34.83 -45.61
N MET A 498 13.31 33.57 -45.19
CA MET A 498 12.43 32.87 -44.23
C MET A 498 11.02 32.51 -44.75
N GLY A 499 10.73 31.38 -45.41
CA GLY A 499 11.42 30.09 -45.46
C GLY A 499 10.42 28.94 -45.74
N LEU A 500 9.37 29.20 -46.54
CA LEU A 500 8.45 28.20 -47.10
C LEU A 500 7.81 28.74 -48.38
N GLY A 501 8.58 28.89 -49.45
CA GLY A 501 8.00 28.99 -50.79
C GLY A 501 7.59 27.59 -51.27
N PHE A 502 6.47 27.46 -51.98
CA PHE A 502 6.07 26.18 -52.57
C PHE A 502 7.14 25.68 -53.54
N PRO A 503 7.35 24.37 -53.61
CA PRO A 503 8.44 23.79 -54.37
C PRO A 503 8.27 23.93 -55.89
N THR A 504 7.03 23.92 -56.35
CA THR A 504 6.61 23.81 -57.75
C THR A 504 5.22 24.40 -57.94
N GLN A 505 4.85 24.72 -59.18
CA GLN A 505 3.48 25.15 -59.51
C GLN A 505 2.46 24.01 -59.32
N ASP A 506 2.92 22.76 -59.45
CA ASP A 506 2.16 21.58 -59.10
C ASP A 506 2.33 21.32 -57.61
N THR A 507 1.28 21.44 -56.80
CA THR A 507 1.37 21.28 -55.33
C THR A 507 0.04 20.83 -54.78
N SER A 508 0.06 20.02 -53.71
CA SER A 508 -1.14 19.69 -52.95
C SER A 508 -0.98 19.97 -51.46
N PHE A 509 -2.09 20.37 -50.83
CA PHE A 509 -2.19 20.66 -49.40
C PHE A 509 -3.22 19.74 -48.78
N GLU A 510 -2.81 18.95 -47.81
CA GLU A 510 -3.72 18.15 -47.00
C GLU A 510 -3.73 18.73 -45.59
N ILE A 511 -4.87 19.26 -45.15
CA ILE A 511 -5.06 19.85 -43.83
C ILE A 511 -6.20 19.10 -43.14
N TRP A 512 -5.98 18.60 -41.94
CA TRP A 512 -7.05 18.10 -41.08
C TRP A 512 -7.34 19.15 -40.01
N VAL A 513 -8.56 19.66 -39.96
CA VAL A 513 -9.01 20.65 -38.97
C VAL A 513 -10.28 20.18 -38.28
N MET A 514 -10.44 20.48 -36.99
CA MET A 514 -11.73 20.40 -36.31
C MET A 514 -12.15 21.83 -35.99
N PRO A 515 -13.06 22.42 -36.78
CA PRO A 515 -13.54 23.77 -36.54
C PRO A 515 -14.15 23.92 -35.14
N GLY A 516 -13.88 25.04 -34.50
CA GLY A 516 -14.60 25.47 -33.31
C GLY A 516 -15.91 26.16 -33.69
N GLU A 517 -16.31 27.18 -32.93
CA GLU A 517 -17.50 27.96 -33.30
C GLU A 517 -17.31 28.67 -34.65
N LEU A 518 -18.08 28.24 -35.65
CA LEU A 518 -18.23 28.89 -36.95
C LEU A 518 -19.44 29.84 -36.93
N ASN A 519 -19.39 30.88 -37.74
CA ASN A 519 -20.49 31.82 -37.97
C ASN A 519 -20.46 32.28 -39.43
N ASP A 520 -21.29 33.26 -39.80
CA ASP A 520 -21.39 33.78 -41.17
C ASP A 520 -20.07 34.37 -41.71
N ASP A 521 -19.23 34.94 -40.83
CA ASP A 521 -17.91 35.47 -41.22
C ASP A 521 -16.93 34.32 -41.49
N TYR A 522 -16.11 34.49 -42.53
CA TYR A 522 -15.09 33.51 -42.85
C TYR A 522 -13.95 33.51 -41.83
N GLN A 523 -13.47 32.33 -41.50
CA GLN A 523 -12.27 32.08 -40.72
C GLN A 523 -11.15 31.64 -41.67
N VAL A 524 -9.98 32.26 -41.57
CA VAL A 524 -8.82 31.92 -42.41
C VAL A 524 -8.21 30.62 -41.92
N ILE A 525 -8.18 29.58 -42.75
CA ILE A 525 -7.47 28.32 -42.46
C ILE A 525 -6.02 28.44 -42.89
N PHE A 526 -5.78 28.79 -44.14
CA PHE A 526 -4.45 28.81 -44.76
C PHE A 526 -4.36 29.94 -45.78
N GLU A 527 -3.23 30.62 -45.82
CA GLU A 527 -2.96 31.71 -46.75
C GLU A 527 -1.53 31.59 -47.26
N THR A 528 -1.33 31.97 -48.50
CA THR A 528 -0.05 31.87 -49.18
C THR A 528 0.12 33.00 -50.16
N GLY A 529 1.37 33.37 -50.42
CA GLY A 529 1.70 34.23 -51.55
C GLY A 529 2.46 35.50 -51.21
N GLY A 530 2.59 36.33 -52.24
CA GLY A 530 3.03 37.73 -52.16
C GLY A 530 1.97 38.67 -52.77
N PRO A 531 2.32 39.93 -53.07
CA PRO A 531 1.40 40.91 -53.65
C PRO A 531 0.78 40.52 -55.00
N SER A 532 1.30 39.47 -55.65
CA SER A 532 0.97 39.08 -57.02
C SER A 532 0.34 37.69 -57.10
N ASP A 533 0.95 36.68 -56.48
CA ASP A 533 0.51 35.29 -56.63
C ASP A 533 0.30 34.68 -55.25
N GLY A 534 -0.78 33.93 -55.05
CA GLY A 534 -1.11 33.36 -53.74
C GLY A 534 -2.41 32.58 -53.69
N THR A 535 -2.65 31.91 -52.56
CA THR A 535 -3.83 31.05 -52.34
C THR A 535 -4.38 31.27 -50.93
N ALA A 536 -5.70 31.33 -50.79
CA ALA A 536 -6.40 31.34 -49.51
C ALA A 536 -7.33 30.14 -49.37
N ILE A 537 -7.43 29.61 -48.15
CA ILE A 537 -8.44 28.65 -47.72
C ILE A 537 -9.19 29.30 -46.56
N LEU A 538 -10.48 29.50 -46.75
CA LEU A 538 -11.38 30.16 -45.81
C LEU A 538 -12.54 29.22 -45.47
N MET A 539 -13.13 29.38 -44.30
CA MET A 539 -14.24 28.54 -43.85
C MET A 539 -15.23 29.34 -43.03
N ASN A 540 -16.53 29.17 -43.26
CA ASN A 540 -17.57 29.71 -42.40
C ASN A 540 -18.58 28.59 -42.04
N SER A 541 -19.70 28.92 -41.41
CA SER A 541 -20.70 27.91 -40.99
C SER A 541 -21.37 27.15 -42.12
N PHE A 542 -21.22 27.58 -43.38
CA PHE A 542 -21.94 27.01 -44.53
C PHE A 542 -21.04 26.37 -45.56
N MET A 543 -19.78 26.80 -45.66
CA MET A 543 -18.89 26.38 -46.72
C MET A 543 -17.42 26.62 -46.40
N LEU A 544 -16.59 25.93 -47.16
CA LEU A 544 -15.19 26.23 -47.36
C LEU A 544 -15.03 26.99 -48.69
N ARG A 545 -14.15 27.97 -48.72
CA ARG A 545 -13.88 28.80 -49.91
C ARG A 545 -12.39 28.84 -50.20
N PHE A 546 -12.03 28.51 -51.43
CA PHE A 546 -10.68 28.57 -51.95
C PHE A 546 -10.53 29.74 -52.90
N LEU A 547 -9.48 30.53 -52.69
CA LEU A 547 -9.15 31.66 -53.55
C LEU A 547 -7.75 31.46 -54.10
N HIS A 548 -7.55 31.73 -55.39
CA HIS A 548 -6.22 31.75 -55.99
C HIS A 548 -6.05 33.02 -56.80
N SER A 549 -4.89 33.64 -56.66
CA SER A 549 -4.54 34.85 -57.39
C SER A 549 -3.27 34.64 -58.18
N THR A 550 -3.24 35.15 -59.41
CA THR A 550 -2.04 35.21 -60.25
C THR A 550 -1.92 36.59 -60.89
N GLY A 551 -0.73 37.20 -60.80
CA GLY A 551 -0.45 38.53 -61.35
C GLY A 551 -1.19 39.68 -60.66
N GLY A 552 -1.61 39.50 -59.41
CA GLY A 552 -2.36 40.46 -58.61
C GLY A 552 -3.86 40.48 -58.90
N VAL A 553 -4.37 39.43 -59.58
CA VAL A 553 -5.78 39.28 -59.92
C VAL A 553 -6.27 37.96 -59.35
N ASN A 554 -7.44 37.95 -58.72
CA ASN A 554 -8.12 36.71 -58.34
C ASN A 554 -8.50 35.93 -59.61
N THR A 555 -7.86 34.79 -59.81
CA THR A 555 -8.06 33.90 -60.96
C THR A 555 -8.93 32.69 -60.61
N LEU A 556 -9.20 32.43 -59.32
CA LEU A 556 -10.09 31.37 -58.86
C LEU A 556 -10.85 31.77 -57.60
N ASP A 557 -12.15 31.55 -57.63
CA ASP A 557 -13.01 31.60 -56.45
C ASP A 557 -13.89 30.36 -56.44
N LEU A 558 -13.53 29.41 -55.60
CA LEU A 558 -14.13 28.08 -55.56
C LEU A 558 -14.77 27.86 -54.19
N GLU A 559 -16.09 27.72 -54.18
CA GLU A 559 -16.87 27.45 -52.98
C GLU A 559 -17.20 25.96 -52.89
N VAL A 560 -17.03 25.40 -51.69
CA VAL A 560 -17.28 24.00 -51.36
C VAL A 560 -18.26 23.98 -50.19
N PRO A 561 -19.56 23.74 -50.43
CA PRO A 561 -20.55 23.74 -49.37
C PRO A 561 -20.27 22.63 -48.35
N PHE A 562 -20.73 22.80 -47.11
CA PHE A 562 -20.69 21.77 -46.08
C PHE A 562 -22.00 20.98 -45.97
N THR A 563 -22.78 20.89 -47.04
CA THR A 563 -24.09 20.19 -47.01
C THR A 563 -23.99 18.76 -46.49
N LEU A 564 -22.89 18.06 -46.80
CA LEU A 564 -22.63 16.69 -46.38
C LEU A 564 -21.45 16.60 -45.39
N ILE A 565 -20.99 17.72 -44.81
CA ILE A 565 -19.80 17.74 -43.94
C ILE A 565 -20.20 18.29 -42.59
N ASN A 566 -20.01 17.51 -41.53
CA ASN A 566 -20.22 17.99 -40.17
C ASN A 566 -18.97 18.74 -39.65
N PRO A 567 -18.99 20.09 -39.54
CA PRO A 567 -17.83 20.85 -39.11
C PRO A 567 -17.60 20.80 -37.59
N SER A 568 -18.41 20.05 -36.83
CA SER A 568 -18.15 19.79 -35.41
C SER A 568 -17.18 18.64 -35.16
N ASP A 569 -16.79 17.91 -36.21
CA ASP A 569 -15.77 16.87 -36.17
C ASP A 569 -14.54 17.26 -37.02
N PHE A 570 -13.54 16.39 -37.10
CA PHE A 570 -12.41 16.60 -38.00
C PHE A 570 -12.84 16.55 -39.47
N VAL A 571 -12.31 17.50 -40.23
CA VAL A 571 -12.52 17.66 -41.65
C VAL A 571 -11.16 17.62 -42.32
N GLN A 572 -10.96 16.65 -43.21
CA GLN A 572 -9.87 16.69 -44.17
C GLN A 572 -10.20 17.70 -45.26
N ILE A 573 -9.26 18.59 -45.53
CA ILE A 573 -9.26 19.54 -46.63
C ILE A 573 -8.04 19.21 -47.49
N LEU A 574 -8.28 18.68 -48.68
CA LEU A 574 -7.26 18.39 -49.67
C LEU A 574 -7.43 19.32 -50.87
N LEU A 575 -6.46 20.21 -51.08
CA LEU A 575 -6.39 21.08 -52.26
C LEU A 575 -5.26 20.61 -53.18
N THR A 576 -5.53 20.48 -54.48
CA THR A 576 -4.53 20.12 -55.49
C THR A 576 -4.47 21.19 -56.58
N LEU A 577 -3.26 21.62 -56.91
CA LEU A 577 -2.94 22.57 -57.98
C LEU A 577 -2.16 21.82 -59.06
N ASP A 578 -2.72 21.74 -60.26
CA ASP A 578 -2.10 21.13 -61.45
C ASP A 578 -1.90 22.22 -62.52
N SER A 579 -0.67 22.70 -62.60
CA SER A 579 -0.29 23.79 -63.51
C SER A 579 -0.18 23.34 -64.96
N GLU A 580 0.02 22.05 -65.24
CA GLU A 580 0.01 21.51 -66.60
C GLU A 580 -1.41 21.63 -67.20
N ASN A 581 -2.42 21.27 -66.40
CA ASN A 581 -3.82 21.31 -66.82
C ASN A 581 -4.55 22.60 -66.42
N GLN A 582 -3.90 23.51 -65.70
CA GLN A 582 -4.51 24.72 -65.12
C GLN A 582 -5.73 24.38 -64.25
N ALA A 583 -5.69 23.21 -63.60
CA ALA A 583 -6.77 22.64 -62.83
C ALA A 583 -6.52 22.81 -61.34
N VAL A 584 -7.56 23.18 -60.61
CA VAL A 584 -7.57 23.25 -59.15
C VAL A 584 -8.71 22.37 -58.66
N ASN A 585 -8.39 21.38 -57.83
CA ASN A 585 -9.38 20.50 -57.23
C ASN A 585 -9.31 20.59 -55.73
N ALA A 586 -10.47 20.67 -55.11
CA ALA A 586 -10.64 20.63 -53.68
C ALA A 586 -11.49 19.41 -53.32
N TYR A 587 -11.01 18.64 -52.36
CA TYR A 587 -11.71 17.53 -51.76
C TYR A 587 -11.83 17.82 -50.27
N VAL A 588 -13.05 17.75 -49.74
CA VAL A 588 -13.37 17.98 -48.34
C VAL A 588 -14.10 16.75 -47.84
N LYS A 589 -13.63 16.16 -46.74
CA LYS A 589 -14.20 14.95 -46.16
C LYS A 589 -14.29 15.05 -44.65
N GLY A 590 -15.44 14.70 -44.08
CA GLY A 590 -15.62 14.64 -42.64
C GLY A 590 -15.17 13.28 -42.11
N SER A 591 -14.47 13.24 -40.98
CA SER A 591 -14.18 11.98 -40.28
C SER A 591 -15.44 11.26 -39.83
N ALA A 592 -16.51 12.01 -39.55
CA ALA A 592 -17.83 11.48 -39.24
C ALA A 592 -18.61 10.96 -40.46
N GLY A 593 -18.03 11.00 -41.66
CA GLY A 593 -18.71 10.69 -42.92
C GLY A 593 -18.90 11.92 -43.79
N GLY A 594 -19.33 11.66 -45.02
CA GLY A 594 -19.60 12.65 -46.05
C GLY A 594 -18.35 13.21 -46.76
N ALA A 595 -18.52 13.46 -48.06
CA ALA A 595 -17.45 13.91 -48.94
C ALA A 595 -18.00 14.88 -49.98
N ILE A 596 -17.38 16.05 -50.09
CA ILE A 596 -17.71 17.05 -51.10
C ILE A 596 -16.44 17.40 -51.85
N SER A 597 -16.54 17.51 -53.17
CA SER A 597 -15.46 18.03 -53.99
C SER A 597 -15.94 19.18 -54.85
N ALA A 598 -15.01 20.07 -55.17
CA ALA A 598 -15.22 21.12 -56.14
C ALA A 598 -13.98 21.26 -57.00
N SER A 599 -14.18 21.64 -58.26
CA SER A 599 -13.08 21.86 -59.20
C SER A 599 -13.26 23.16 -59.96
N GLY A 600 -12.15 23.75 -60.36
CA GLY A 600 -12.12 24.96 -61.16
C GLY A 600 -10.87 25.03 -62.02
N THR A 601 -10.87 25.97 -62.96
CA THR A 601 -9.71 26.25 -63.81
C THR A 601 -9.22 27.65 -63.55
N ALA A 602 -7.92 27.82 -63.33
CA ALA A 602 -7.33 29.12 -63.04
C ALA A 602 -5.92 29.21 -63.61
N LEU A 603 -5.46 30.43 -63.87
CA LEU A 603 -4.04 30.64 -64.20
C LEU A 603 -3.21 30.35 -62.94
N ILE A 604 -2.42 29.28 -62.94
CA ILE A 604 -1.56 28.88 -61.81
C ILE A 604 -0.16 29.45 -62.02
N GLY A 605 0.18 30.49 -61.24
CA GLY A 605 1.45 31.20 -61.29
C GLY A 605 2.61 30.44 -60.64
N VAL A 606 3.84 30.94 -60.80
CA VAL A 606 4.99 30.38 -60.07
C VAL A 606 4.84 30.81 -58.61
N PRO A 607 4.83 29.88 -57.66
CA PRO A 607 4.64 30.25 -56.27
C PRO A 607 5.72 31.23 -55.81
N ASN A 608 5.28 32.36 -55.28
CA ASN A 608 6.14 33.39 -54.72
C ASN A 608 5.62 33.82 -53.35
N GLY A 609 6.52 34.32 -52.50
CA GLY A 609 6.13 34.79 -51.16
C GLY A 609 6.08 33.71 -50.10
N ARG A 610 5.32 33.98 -49.03
CA ARG A 610 5.34 33.21 -47.77
C ARG A 610 3.98 32.55 -47.53
N ALA A 611 3.94 31.54 -46.67
CA ALA A 611 2.71 30.92 -46.22
C ALA A 611 2.43 31.23 -44.75
N SER A 612 1.15 31.35 -44.39
CA SER A 612 0.65 31.53 -43.03
C SER A 612 -0.57 30.64 -42.79
N LEU A 613 -0.67 30.07 -41.59
CA LEU A 613 -1.80 29.27 -41.15
C LEU A 613 -2.57 30.04 -40.07
N PHE A 614 -3.90 30.04 -40.14
CA PHE A 614 -4.84 30.68 -39.20
C PHE A 614 -4.73 32.20 -39.01
N THR A 615 -3.92 32.86 -39.84
CA THR A 615 -3.71 34.29 -39.81
C THR A 615 -3.47 34.82 -41.22
N TRP A 616 -3.78 36.10 -41.41
CA TRP A 616 -3.38 36.85 -42.60
C TRP A 616 -2.00 37.49 -42.35
N SER A 617 -1.06 37.30 -43.27
CA SER A 617 0.26 37.93 -43.18
C SER A 617 0.23 39.37 -43.73
N GLY A 618 0.92 40.29 -43.07
CA GLY A 618 0.93 41.71 -43.42
C GLY A 618 2.10 42.07 -44.34
N PHE A 619 1.99 41.82 -45.66
CA PHE A 619 2.99 42.25 -46.63
C PHE A 619 2.38 42.77 -47.94
N GLY A 620 2.88 43.92 -48.41
CA GLY A 620 2.72 44.60 -49.71
C GLY A 620 1.44 44.37 -50.53
N GLY A 621 0.63 45.42 -50.70
CA GLY A 621 -0.60 45.36 -51.50
C GLY A 621 -0.38 45.19 -53.00
N GLY A 622 -1.04 44.18 -53.57
CA GLY A 622 -1.51 44.20 -54.96
C GLY A 622 -2.81 45.03 -55.10
N PRO A 623 -3.24 45.36 -56.34
CA PRO A 623 -4.50 46.07 -56.59
C PRO A 623 -5.73 45.29 -56.08
N ASP A 624 -6.77 46.03 -55.68
CA ASP A 624 -7.98 45.53 -55.00
C ASP A 624 -8.61 44.27 -55.66
N GLY A 625 -8.85 43.22 -54.87
CA GLY A 625 -9.68 42.07 -55.25
C GLY A 625 -9.04 40.68 -55.09
N ALA A 626 -7.75 40.60 -54.76
CA ALA A 626 -7.00 39.35 -54.60
C ALA A 626 -6.81 38.97 -53.12
N LEU A 627 -7.71 38.15 -52.57
CA LEU A 627 -7.35 37.36 -51.38
C LEU A 627 -6.31 36.32 -51.80
N GLY A 628 -5.25 36.17 -51.00
CA GLY A 628 -3.94 35.67 -51.45
C GLY A 628 -2.91 36.75 -51.84
N GLY A 629 -3.21 38.06 -51.67
CA GLY A 629 -2.26 39.14 -51.96
C GLY A 629 -2.53 40.53 -51.32
N THR A 630 -3.47 40.65 -50.37
CA THR A 630 -3.80 41.94 -49.74
C THR A 630 -3.02 42.18 -48.44
N GLY A 631 -2.13 43.17 -48.47
CA GLY A 631 -1.31 43.58 -47.34
C GLY A 631 -2.09 44.27 -46.22
N GLY A 632 -1.95 43.75 -44.99
CA GLY A 632 -1.97 44.54 -43.76
C GLY A 632 -3.32 44.72 -43.05
N THR A 633 -4.45 44.43 -43.69
CA THR A 633 -5.79 44.46 -43.06
C THR A 633 -6.56 43.19 -43.39
N ALA A 634 -7.21 42.59 -42.39
CA ALA A 634 -8.12 41.47 -42.62
C ALA A 634 -9.19 41.91 -43.64
N PRO A 635 -9.53 41.04 -44.61
CA PRO A 635 -10.67 41.30 -45.47
C PRO A 635 -11.93 41.51 -44.63
N LEU A 636 -12.84 42.37 -45.10
CA LEU A 636 -14.12 42.57 -44.41
C LEU A 636 -14.87 41.22 -44.35
N GLY A 637 -15.34 40.85 -43.16
CA GLY A 637 -16.01 39.57 -42.92
C GLY A 637 -15.06 38.38 -42.78
N VAL A 638 -13.78 38.62 -42.44
CA VAL A 638 -12.79 37.56 -42.18
C VAL A 638 -12.21 37.67 -40.77
N THR A 639 -12.11 36.53 -40.08
CA THR A 639 -11.56 36.37 -38.74
C THR A 639 -10.48 35.27 -38.70
N SER A 640 -9.77 35.15 -37.57
CA SER A 640 -8.84 34.03 -37.37
C SER A 640 -9.60 32.73 -37.12
N PHE A 641 -9.04 31.62 -37.60
CA PHE A 641 -9.58 30.30 -37.31
C PHE A 641 -9.58 30.00 -35.82
N LYS A 642 -10.71 29.46 -35.38
CA LYS A 642 -10.96 28.96 -34.04
C LYS A 642 -11.23 27.47 -34.20
N GLY A 643 -10.46 26.63 -33.52
CA GLY A 643 -10.56 25.19 -33.63
C GLY A 643 -9.22 24.51 -33.42
N SER A 644 -9.20 23.22 -33.76
CA SER A 644 -8.02 22.36 -33.65
C SER A 644 -7.51 21.96 -35.02
N VAL A 645 -6.25 21.52 -35.08
CA VAL A 645 -5.61 21.02 -36.31
C VAL A 645 -5.00 19.68 -36.00
N GLY A 646 -5.33 18.69 -36.80
CA GLY A 646 -4.76 17.36 -36.66
C GLY A 646 -3.46 17.20 -37.42
N LEU A 647 -3.45 17.62 -38.69
CA LEU A 647 -2.39 17.27 -39.63
C LEU A 647 -2.25 18.36 -40.70
N PHE A 648 -1.02 18.65 -41.12
CA PHE A 648 -0.77 19.45 -42.32
C PHE A 648 0.35 18.84 -43.16
N LYS A 649 0.02 18.39 -44.38
CA LYS A 649 0.97 17.86 -45.35
C LYS A 649 1.01 18.71 -46.62
N ILE A 650 2.20 18.83 -47.19
CA ILE A 650 2.43 19.49 -48.47
C ILE A 650 3.12 18.49 -49.41
N TYR A 651 2.56 18.34 -50.60
CA TYR A 651 3.08 17.50 -51.67
C TYR A 651 3.64 18.39 -52.78
N ASP A 652 4.80 18.05 -53.33
CA ASP A 652 5.49 18.78 -54.42
C ASP A 652 4.94 18.45 -55.82
N ARG A 653 3.68 18.03 -55.87
CA ARG A 653 2.94 17.66 -57.07
C ARG A 653 1.44 17.77 -56.81
N ALA A 654 0.66 17.81 -57.89
CA ALA A 654 -0.77 17.55 -57.81
C ALA A 654 -1.00 16.07 -57.45
N LEU A 655 -1.78 15.82 -56.40
CA LEU A 655 -2.31 14.49 -56.12
C LEU A 655 -3.50 14.22 -57.03
N THR A 656 -3.62 12.96 -57.47
CA THR A 656 -4.85 12.46 -58.09
C THR A 656 -5.92 12.22 -57.03
N GLU A 657 -7.19 12.15 -57.43
CA GLU A 657 -8.31 11.84 -56.54
C GLU A 657 -8.08 10.54 -55.75
N ALA A 658 -7.63 9.47 -56.41
CA ALA A 658 -7.32 8.19 -55.76
C ALA A 658 -6.19 8.28 -54.73
N GLU A 659 -5.19 9.12 -54.96
CA GLU A 659 -4.13 9.37 -53.97
C GLU A 659 -4.62 10.23 -52.81
N GLY A 660 -5.57 11.14 -53.08
CA GLY A 660 -6.28 11.89 -52.04
C GLY A 660 -7.14 10.98 -51.16
N GLU A 661 -7.84 10.03 -51.78
CA GLU A 661 -8.59 8.96 -51.10
C GLU A 661 -7.67 8.13 -50.21
N GLU A 662 -6.54 7.66 -50.76
CA GLU A 662 -5.58 6.88 -49.97
C GLU A 662 -4.98 7.71 -48.82
N ALA A 663 -4.78 9.02 -49.01
CA ALA A 663 -4.33 9.92 -47.95
C ALA A 663 -5.40 10.11 -46.86
N TYR A 664 -6.68 10.18 -47.25
CA TYR A 664 -7.82 10.21 -46.34
C TYR A 664 -7.89 8.92 -45.52
N LEU A 665 -7.98 7.77 -46.17
CA LEU A 665 -8.11 6.46 -45.52
C LEU A 665 -6.93 6.14 -44.59
N LYS A 666 -5.71 6.59 -44.90
CA LYS A 666 -4.57 6.41 -43.95
C LYS A 666 -4.73 7.12 -42.60
N VAL A 667 -5.62 8.11 -42.52
CA VAL A 667 -5.93 8.85 -41.29
C VAL A 667 -7.31 8.46 -40.78
N ALA A 668 -8.27 8.27 -41.68
CA ALA A 668 -9.65 7.88 -41.40
C ALA A 668 -9.84 6.38 -41.07
N ASP A 669 -9.05 5.45 -41.61
CA ASP A 669 -9.11 4.02 -41.25
C ASP A 669 -8.69 3.79 -39.78
N GLY A 670 -7.90 4.69 -39.21
CA GLY A 670 -7.66 4.72 -37.76
C GLY A 670 -8.87 5.20 -36.94
N ILE A 671 -9.91 5.74 -37.60
CA ILE A 671 -11.16 6.25 -37.04
C ILE A 671 -12.34 5.30 -37.37
N THR A 672 -12.29 4.54 -38.47
CA THR A 672 -13.39 3.66 -38.96
C THR A 672 -13.22 2.16 -38.70
N GLU A 673 -12.14 1.68 -38.07
CA GLU A 673 -12.02 0.24 -37.70
C GLU A 673 -12.87 -0.20 -36.48
N SER A 674 -13.70 0.68 -35.91
CA SER A 674 -14.70 0.31 -34.89
C SER A 674 -16.05 0.04 -35.57
N ASP A 675 -16.27 -1.20 -35.96
CA ASP A 675 -17.56 -1.82 -36.28
C ASP A 675 -17.60 -3.09 -35.42
N SER A 676 -18.04 -2.92 -34.16
CA SER A 676 -17.93 -3.93 -33.10
C SER A 676 -18.88 -5.11 -33.32
N ASP A 677 -19.98 -4.90 -34.04
CA ASP A 677 -20.96 -5.93 -34.35
C ASP A 677 -20.88 -6.44 -35.80
N PHE A 678 -19.96 -5.88 -36.60
CA PHE A 678 -19.56 -6.29 -37.95
C PHE A 678 -20.67 -6.16 -38.99
N ASP A 679 -21.51 -5.15 -38.82
CA ASP A 679 -22.71 -4.97 -39.63
C ASP A 679 -22.47 -4.02 -40.84
N GLY A 680 -21.32 -3.36 -40.87
CA GLY A 680 -20.90 -2.40 -41.90
C GLY A 680 -21.11 -0.94 -41.54
N LEU A 681 -21.65 -0.63 -40.36
CA LEU A 681 -21.75 0.71 -39.79
C LEU A 681 -20.62 0.94 -38.76
N PRO A 682 -20.05 2.15 -38.68
CA PRO A 682 -19.10 2.47 -37.62
C PRO A 682 -19.78 2.72 -36.27
N ASP A 683 -19.26 2.13 -35.20
CA ASP A 683 -19.77 2.24 -33.82
C ASP A 683 -19.99 3.69 -33.38
N PHE A 684 -19.10 4.60 -33.78
CA PHE A 684 -19.19 6.01 -33.41
C PHE A 684 -20.42 6.68 -34.03
N TRP A 685 -20.77 6.27 -35.25
CA TRP A 685 -21.88 6.81 -36.02
C TRP A 685 -23.20 6.26 -35.47
N GLU A 686 -23.27 4.96 -35.20
CA GLU A 686 -24.43 4.33 -34.57
C GLU A 686 -24.69 4.89 -33.16
N THR A 687 -23.64 5.02 -32.34
CA THR A 687 -23.76 5.61 -30.99
C THR A 687 -24.22 7.07 -31.05
N ARG A 688 -23.86 7.81 -32.10
CA ARG A 688 -24.25 9.22 -32.26
C ARG A 688 -25.73 9.37 -32.56
N PHE A 689 -26.26 8.56 -33.48
CA PHE A 689 -27.62 8.74 -34.00
C PHE A 689 -28.65 7.87 -33.27
N PHE A 690 -28.28 6.68 -32.84
CA PHE A 690 -29.18 5.73 -32.19
C PHE A 690 -28.90 5.55 -30.70
N GLY A 691 -27.66 5.84 -30.26
CA GLY A 691 -27.26 5.73 -28.86
C GLY A 691 -26.86 4.31 -28.43
N ASP A 692 -26.91 3.35 -29.36
CA ASP A 692 -26.40 1.98 -29.24
C ASP A 692 -25.96 1.44 -30.61
N LEU A 693 -25.61 0.16 -30.69
CA LEU A 693 -25.08 -0.54 -31.88
C LEU A 693 -26.10 -1.58 -32.40
N SER A 694 -27.39 -1.25 -32.40
CA SER A 694 -28.44 -2.23 -32.70
C SER A 694 -29.06 -2.10 -34.09
N GLN A 695 -28.79 -0.99 -34.76
CA GLN A 695 -29.32 -0.63 -36.05
C GLN A 695 -28.42 -1.20 -37.13
N GLY A 696 -29.04 -1.91 -38.07
CA GLY A 696 -28.35 -2.53 -39.17
C GLY A 696 -28.02 -1.55 -40.29
N SER A 697 -26.93 -1.80 -41.02
CA SER A 697 -26.59 -1.12 -42.28
C SER A 697 -27.73 -1.07 -43.32
N ALA A 698 -28.66 -2.02 -43.29
CA ALA A 698 -29.80 -2.10 -44.22
C ALA A 698 -31.13 -1.60 -43.62
N ASP A 699 -31.13 -1.12 -42.38
CA ASP A 699 -32.31 -0.53 -41.76
C ASP A 699 -32.55 0.87 -42.35
N ASN A 700 -33.80 1.33 -42.25
CA ASN A 700 -34.25 2.64 -42.71
C ASN A 700 -35.13 3.18 -41.57
N ASP A 701 -34.47 3.84 -40.62
CA ASP A 701 -35.04 4.14 -39.31
C ASP A 701 -36.02 5.33 -39.35
N ASP A 702 -35.90 6.23 -40.32
CA ASP A 702 -36.76 7.40 -40.49
C ASP A 702 -37.82 7.29 -41.61
N ASN A 703 -37.75 6.22 -42.41
CA ASN A 703 -38.68 5.83 -43.48
C ASN A 703 -38.71 6.78 -44.67
N ASP A 704 -37.58 7.37 -45.03
CA ASP A 704 -37.44 8.32 -46.13
C ASP A 704 -37.16 7.65 -47.49
N GLY A 705 -36.43 6.53 -47.49
CA GLY A 705 -36.06 5.77 -48.69
C GLY A 705 -34.64 5.24 -48.65
N LEU A 706 -33.74 5.89 -47.92
CA LEU A 706 -32.34 5.50 -47.77
C LEU A 706 -32.15 4.46 -46.67
N THR A 707 -31.12 3.63 -46.81
CA THR A 707 -30.66 2.76 -45.71
C THR A 707 -29.63 3.47 -44.85
N ASN A 708 -29.48 3.09 -43.58
CA ASN A 708 -28.49 3.64 -42.66
C ASN A 708 -27.06 3.66 -43.25
N LEU A 709 -26.69 2.68 -44.07
CA LEU A 709 -25.40 2.67 -44.76
C LEU A 709 -25.33 3.68 -45.90
N GLU A 710 -26.41 3.84 -46.65
CA GLU A 710 -26.51 4.89 -47.68
C GLU A 710 -26.48 6.27 -47.05
N GLU A 711 -27.10 6.44 -45.88
CA GLU A 711 -27.09 7.66 -45.08
C GLU A 711 -25.72 7.96 -44.46
N LEU A 712 -25.03 6.95 -43.95
CA LEU A 712 -23.63 7.07 -43.53
C LEU A 712 -22.75 7.58 -44.69
N PHE A 713 -22.98 7.07 -45.90
CA PHE A 713 -22.24 7.51 -47.09
C PHE A 713 -22.68 8.88 -47.59
N ALA A 714 -23.96 9.23 -47.46
CA ALA A 714 -24.50 10.53 -47.79
C ALA A 714 -24.11 11.60 -46.76
N GLY A 715 -23.88 11.22 -45.51
CA GLY A 715 -23.68 12.14 -44.39
C GLY A 715 -25.00 12.71 -43.83
N SER A 716 -26.14 12.09 -44.15
CA SER A 716 -27.45 12.43 -43.59
C SER A 716 -27.63 11.87 -42.17
N ASN A 717 -28.68 12.32 -41.48
CA ASN A 717 -29.05 11.88 -40.15
C ASN A 717 -30.10 10.77 -40.25
N PRO A 718 -29.76 9.53 -39.86
CA PRO A 718 -30.60 8.36 -40.07
C PRO A 718 -31.81 8.24 -39.14
N THR A 719 -32.18 9.35 -38.50
CA THR A 719 -33.34 9.45 -37.63
C THR A 719 -34.32 10.52 -38.11
N LEU A 720 -34.02 11.19 -39.23
CA LEU A 720 -34.78 12.32 -39.75
C LEU A 720 -34.87 12.23 -41.28
N ALA A 721 -36.09 12.02 -41.78
CA ALA A 721 -36.34 11.89 -43.21
C ALA A 721 -35.92 13.11 -44.06
N ASP A 722 -35.74 14.27 -43.45
CA ASP A 722 -35.26 15.51 -44.06
C ASP A 722 -34.22 16.10 -43.08
N SER A 723 -32.95 15.78 -43.32
CA SER A 723 -31.84 16.04 -42.41
C SER A 723 -31.51 17.52 -42.27
N ASP A 724 -31.67 18.29 -43.34
CA ASP A 724 -31.33 19.72 -43.40
C ASP A 724 -32.56 20.65 -43.29
N ALA A 725 -33.76 20.06 -43.23
CA ALA A 725 -35.06 20.69 -43.06
C ALA A 725 -35.45 21.65 -44.19
N ASP A 726 -35.00 21.40 -45.42
CA ASP A 726 -35.31 22.22 -46.58
C ASP A 726 -36.69 21.92 -47.22
N GLY A 727 -37.29 20.79 -46.83
CA GLY A 727 -38.61 20.31 -47.26
C GLY A 727 -38.60 19.25 -48.36
N LEU A 728 -37.44 18.70 -48.72
CA LEU A 728 -37.27 17.45 -49.45
C LEU A 728 -36.78 16.36 -48.50
N ASP A 729 -37.17 15.11 -48.77
CA ASP A 729 -36.64 13.97 -48.00
C ASP A 729 -35.23 13.62 -48.54
N ASP A 730 -34.34 13.03 -47.73
CA ASP A 730 -32.93 12.83 -48.11
C ASP A 730 -32.75 11.88 -49.33
N ASP A 731 -33.66 10.91 -49.56
CA ASP A 731 -33.70 10.08 -50.79
C ASP A 731 -34.10 10.85 -52.07
N ASP A 732 -34.75 12.02 -51.92
CA ASP A 732 -35.22 12.86 -53.04
C ASP A 732 -34.17 13.93 -53.48
N GLU A 733 -32.99 13.97 -52.85
CA GLU A 733 -31.85 14.88 -53.12
C GLU A 733 -30.82 14.33 -54.14
#